data_AF-A0A7X9FXB8-F1
#
_entry.id   AF-A0A7X9FXB8-F1
#
_cell.length_a   1.000
_cell.length_b   1.000
_cell.length_c   1.000
_cell.angle_alpha   90.00
_cell.angle_beta   90.00
_cell.angle_gamma   90.00
#
_symmetry.space_group_name_H-M   'P 1'
#
loop_
_entity.id
_entity.type
_entity.pdbx_description
1 polymer ?
#
loop_
_entity_poly.entity_id
_entity_poly.type
_entity_poly.pdbx_seq_one_letter_code
_entity_poly.pdbx_strand_id
1 'polypeptide(L)'
;MAQISVLVLVHEVEQALRIVRVCEREFLPVVANSPEEVPALISHQDFWVMVVDSTYAAYDRWKDLINKDISVIIIGQDETQVYQMLLSWPQEHYLDYVLERNGQSFEPILSLLLQRAVKVSRIKKEWAELQQSLSLSARNTKEIFRQITEIKQLINQNYLRELEKRISIEARYIWSQKERQKTEDIIRKIYSANDVGSLLGVVPEIKELLEARGLTIYLIEENETLGKHLKPIIWDDTFITHPETFRYVARMKAPDFASAVATYGLEINLADPASDQRFSIRYQHNLKEPLKSILAVPIIYEDQIIGVVEVYNKVSPGDVVKEGFSQEDQEILRGLSEHIGIAMTKLNLIQYDALTGLLRADPFFDRILQKVNSMSKRRKEEGSFAMVMGDVDWFKHYNDRNGHEAGNQLLRELALILRQSVREEDLICRYGGEEFLFFLEGVVSLDEACQLTDRIRKNIEEHYFPFEEYQPRNNLTMSFGVTVFPRRQMADSDGLTKDDLKHLVHECDLALAAAKGKETWRLPPAEGPAKPILKNKVVAYSRDWERGDQLSATFAFQEKLYREKRHFQRYFTATFLMYKEEDQLKVSKTINLSLGGTKIISEKPLPVSRSLEIVLVLGKKARSLQTEVVYSEKAGAEIPTFYTGLRFKDLSSEDLSLLEDYFQEIQKETFN
;
A
#
# COMPACT_ATOMS: atom_id res chain seq x y z
N MET A 1 78.03 29.98 49.93
CA MET A 1 77.58 31.35 49.60
C MET A 1 78.47 31.84 48.48
N ALA A 2 77.91 32.31 47.36
CA ALA A 2 78.73 32.88 46.30
C ALA A 2 79.53 34.07 46.88
N GLN A 3 80.84 34.07 46.67
CA GLN A 3 81.71 35.12 47.20
C GLN A 3 81.43 36.41 46.42
N ILE A 4 80.93 37.44 47.10
CA ILE A 4 80.52 38.71 46.48
C ILE A 4 81.78 39.43 46.01
N SER A 5 81.94 39.55 44.70
CA SER A 5 83.13 40.12 44.07
C SER A 5 82.94 41.62 43.84
N VAL A 6 83.94 42.41 44.24
CA VAL A 6 83.96 43.87 44.09
C VAL A 6 85.12 44.24 43.17
N LEU A 7 84.82 44.90 42.06
CA LEU A 7 85.85 45.37 41.13
C LEU A 7 86.36 46.74 41.61
N VAL A 8 87.67 46.90 41.72
CA VAL A 8 88.31 48.15 42.17
C VAL A 8 89.16 48.69 41.03
N LEU A 9 88.85 49.89 40.54
CA LEU A 9 89.58 50.59 39.48
C LEU A 9 89.99 51.97 39.96
N VAL A 10 91.26 52.12 40.34
CA VAL A 10 91.77 53.32 41.01
C VAL A 10 93.15 53.67 40.47
N HIS A 11 93.44 54.97 40.33
CA HIS A 11 94.71 55.44 39.76
C HIS A 11 95.89 55.29 40.73
N GLU A 12 95.67 55.52 42.03
CA GLU A 12 96.71 55.46 43.05
C GLU A 12 96.78 54.09 43.76
N VAL A 13 97.98 53.52 43.83
CA VAL A 13 98.23 52.20 44.45
C VAL A 13 97.93 52.21 45.95
N GLU A 14 98.23 53.31 46.64
CA GLU A 14 97.95 53.45 48.08
C GLU A 14 96.45 53.51 48.37
N GLN A 15 95.69 54.21 47.52
CA GLN A 15 94.23 54.29 47.58
C GLN A 15 93.58 52.94 47.27
N ALA A 16 94.08 52.22 46.25
CA ALA A 16 93.64 50.87 45.92
C ALA A 16 93.85 49.89 47.09
N LEU A 17 95.01 49.92 47.76
CA LEU A 17 95.29 49.07 48.93
C LEU A 17 94.35 49.38 50.11
N ARG A 18 93.98 50.64 50.33
CA ARG A 18 93.02 51.03 51.38
C ARG A 18 91.62 50.50 51.07
N ILE A 19 91.17 50.61 49.82
CA ILE A 19 89.86 50.08 49.37
C ILE A 19 89.83 48.55 49.45
N VAL A 20 90.91 47.89 49.01
CA VAL A 20 91.07 46.44 49.12
C VAL A 20 90.98 45.99 50.58
N ARG A 21 91.65 46.67 51.52
CA ARG A 21 91.55 46.35 52.97
C ARG A 21 90.13 46.49 53.53
N VAL A 22 89.34 47.43 53.02
CA VAL A 22 87.93 47.58 53.41
C VAL A 22 87.09 46.46 52.80
N CYS A 23 87.34 46.13 51.54
CA CYS A 23 86.65 45.05 50.83
C CYS A 23 86.96 43.67 51.40
N GLU A 24 88.23 43.32 51.67
CA GLU A 24 88.67 42.00 52.17
C GLU A 24 88.01 41.57 53.49
N ARG A 25 87.42 42.51 54.24
CA ARG A 25 86.68 42.22 55.47
C ARG A 25 85.39 41.44 55.20
N GLU A 26 84.71 41.69 54.08
CA GLU A 26 83.37 41.15 53.80
C GLU A 26 83.15 40.70 52.34
N PHE A 27 84.04 41.09 51.41
CA PHE A 27 83.92 40.92 49.96
C PHE A 27 85.23 40.42 49.36
N LEU A 28 85.18 39.94 48.12
CA LEU A 28 86.37 39.56 47.34
C LEU A 28 86.75 40.71 46.40
N PRO A 29 87.75 41.54 46.73
CA PRO A 29 88.19 42.58 45.82
C PRO A 29 89.00 42.00 44.65
N VAL A 30 88.72 42.49 43.46
CA VAL A 30 89.55 42.28 42.27
C VAL A 30 89.98 43.65 41.78
N VAL A 31 91.29 43.87 41.66
CA VAL A 31 91.84 45.16 41.25
C VAL A 31 92.13 45.12 39.75
N ALA A 32 91.58 46.07 39.00
CA ALA A 32 91.95 46.31 37.61
C ALA A 32 93.04 47.38 37.56
N ASN A 33 94.13 47.12 36.85
CA ASN A 33 95.26 48.07 36.77
C ASN A 33 95.05 49.12 35.68
N SER A 34 94.15 48.86 34.73
CA SER A 34 93.80 49.78 33.66
C SER A 34 92.30 49.68 33.30
N PRO A 35 91.68 50.76 32.78
CA PRO A 35 90.29 50.72 32.31
C PRO A 35 90.05 49.71 31.18
N GLU A 36 91.10 49.36 30.43
CA GLU A 36 91.03 48.42 29.29
C GLU A 36 90.88 46.96 29.75
N GLU A 37 91.28 46.63 30.99
CA GLU A 37 91.12 45.28 31.58
C GLU A 37 89.68 45.01 32.05
N VAL A 38 88.88 46.06 32.26
CA VAL A 38 87.55 45.96 32.89
C VAL A 38 86.55 45.12 32.08
N PRO A 39 86.39 45.30 30.75
CA PRO A 39 85.47 44.47 29.98
C PRO A 39 85.85 42.98 29.98
N ALA A 40 87.15 42.68 29.95
CA ALA A 40 87.65 41.30 30.01
C ALA A 40 87.34 40.67 31.38
N LEU A 41 87.58 41.39 32.48
CA LEU A 41 87.27 40.93 33.82
C LEU A 41 85.76 40.69 34.02
N ILE A 42 84.91 41.63 33.58
CA ILE A 42 83.44 41.50 33.69
C ILE A 42 82.91 40.30 32.89
N SER A 43 83.57 39.92 31.79
CA SER A 43 83.19 38.74 31.00
C SER A 43 83.57 37.40 31.65
N HIS A 44 84.61 37.39 32.49
CA HIS A 44 85.13 36.19 33.13
C HIS A 44 84.59 35.97 34.55
N GLN A 45 84.16 37.04 35.24
CA GLN A 45 83.69 36.98 36.62
C GLN A 45 82.53 37.93 36.86
N ASP A 46 81.53 37.46 37.62
CA ASP A 46 80.38 38.26 38.02
C ASP A 46 80.75 39.22 39.16
N PHE A 47 80.73 40.52 38.86
CA PHE A 47 80.87 41.57 39.86
C PHE A 47 79.51 42.05 40.36
N TRP A 48 79.48 42.51 41.61
CA TRP A 48 78.27 43.04 42.25
C TRP A 48 78.37 44.55 42.41
N VAL A 49 79.55 45.02 42.79
CA VAL A 49 79.85 46.45 42.94
C VAL A 49 81.16 46.74 42.26
N MET A 50 81.25 47.92 41.67
CA MET A 50 82.46 48.46 41.11
C MET A 50 82.80 49.79 41.77
N VAL A 51 84.02 49.90 42.28
CA VAL A 51 84.56 51.10 42.89
C VAL A 51 85.51 51.73 41.88
N VAL A 52 85.23 52.96 41.45
CA VAL A 52 85.99 53.64 40.40
C VAL A 52 86.42 55.02 40.87
N ASP A 53 87.67 55.37 40.63
CA ASP A 53 88.16 56.73 40.86
C ASP A 53 87.59 57.72 39.83
N SER A 54 87.40 58.98 40.21
CA SER A 54 86.77 60.03 39.39
C SER A 54 87.51 60.25 38.06
N THR A 55 88.81 60.00 38.04
CA THR A 55 89.68 60.06 36.84
C THR A 55 89.28 59.02 35.79
N TYR A 56 89.02 57.77 36.21
CA TYR A 56 88.63 56.68 35.33
C TYR A 56 87.11 56.62 35.08
N ALA A 57 86.31 57.14 36.01
CA ALA A 57 84.86 57.27 35.86
C ALA A 57 84.46 58.24 34.72
N ALA A 58 85.37 59.11 34.30
CA ALA A 58 85.20 60.02 33.16
C ALA A 58 85.36 59.36 31.79
N TYR A 59 85.87 58.13 31.73
CA TYR A 59 86.13 57.46 30.46
C TYR A 59 84.84 56.81 29.92
N ASP A 60 84.28 57.32 28.82
CA ASP A 60 82.94 56.92 28.34
C ASP A 60 82.88 55.54 27.67
N ARG A 61 84.00 55.04 27.13
CA ARG A 61 84.02 53.87 26.21
C ARG A 61 83.53 52.55 26.78
N TRP A 62 83.41 52.44 28.09
CA TRP A 62 83.12 51.18 28.77
C TRP A 62 81.89 51.26 29.69
N LYS A 63 81.28 52.44 29.85
CA LYS A 63 80.08 52.63 30.68
C LYS A 63 78.90 51.78 30.18
N ASP A 64 78.72 51.68 28.87
CA ASP A 64 77.64 50.90 28.24
C ASP A 64 77.91 49.37 28.21
N LEU A 65 79.15 48.96 28.48
CA LEU A 65 79.56 47.54 28.48
C LEU A 65 79.36 46.87 29.85
N ILE A 66 79.07 47.66 30.88
CA ILE A 66 78.87 47.17 32.24
C ILE A 66 77.44 46.65 32.38
N ASN A 67 77.29 45.47 32.98
CA ASN A 67 75.97 44.93 33.26
C ASN A 67 75.18 45.85 34.21
N LYS A 68 73.92 46.16 33.88
CA LYS A 68 73.01 47.07 34.60
C LYS A 68 72.74 46.66 36.06
N ASP A 69 73.04 45.40 36.38
CA ASP A 69 72.95 44.84 37.72
C ASP A 69 74.14 45.21 38.62
N ILE A 70 75.24 45.71 38.05
CA ILE A 70 76.43 46.14 38.79
C ILE A 70 76.19 47.56 39.33
N SER A 71 76.33 47.72 40.63
CA SER A 71 76.29 49.02 41.29
C SER A 71 77.67 49.69 41.22
N VAL A 72 77.71 51.01 41.08
CA VAL A 72 78.97 51.74 40.86
C VAL A 72 79.14 52.79 41.94
N ILE A 73 80.32 52.81 42.57
CA ILE A 73 80.71 53.77 43.59
C ILE A 73 81.86 54.59 43.03
N ILE A 74 81.69 55.91 42.95
CA ILE A 74 82.72 56.83 42.46
C ILE A 74 83.47 57.43 43.64
N ILE A 75 84.80 57.33 43.65
CA ILE A 75 85.65 57.96 44.66
C ILE A 75 86.32 59.18 44.03
N GLY A 76 86.39 60.30 44.75
CA GLY A 76 87.13 61.46 44.27
C GLY A 76 87.40 62.49 45.37
N GLN A 77 88.30 63.43 45.09
CA GLN A 77 88.69 64.47 46.03
C GLN A 77 87.94 65.79 45.80
N ASP A 78 87.47 66.04 44.57
CA ASP A 78 86.69 67.22 44.18
C ASP A 78 85.20 66.89 44.05
N GLU A 79 84.39 67.55 44.87
CA GLU A 79 82.93 67.42 44.90
C GLU A 79 82.27 67.81 43.57
N THR A 80 82.81 68.82 42.88
CA THR A 80 82.27 69.30 41.60
C THR A 80 82.50 68.27 40.50
N GLN A 81 83.69 67.68 40.46
CA GLN A 81 84.07 66.67 39.48
C GLN A 81 83.26 65.38 39.68
N VAL A 82 83.14 64.89 40.92
CA VAL A 82 82.36 63.69 41.23
C VAL A 82 80.88 63.88 40.88
N TYR A 83 80.31 65.06 41.16
CA TYR A 83 78.92 65.35 40.81
C TYR A 83 78.67 65.38 39.30
N GLN A 84 79.58 65.97 38.53
CA GLN A 84 79.52 65.91 37.07
C GLN A 84 79.63 64.47 36.54
N MET A 85 80.42 63.63 37.19
CA MET A 85 80.52 62.22 36.81
C MET A 85 79.24 61.45 37.10
N LEU A 86 78.60 61.64 38.26
CA LEU A 86 77.31 61.00 38.57
C LEU A 86 76.22 61.33 37.55
N LEU A 87 76.22 62.57 37.01
CA LEU A 87 75.28 62.98 35.95
C LEU A 87 75.60 62.38 34.58
N SER A 88 76.87 62.04 34.32
CA SER A 88 77.33 61.46 33.05
C SER A 88 77.09 59.95 32.92
N TRP A 89 76.76 59.26 34.03
CA TRP A 89 76.56 57.82 34.04
C TRP A 89 75.11 57.42 33.70
N PRO A 90 74.89 56.24 33.06
CA PRO A 90 73.53 55.80 32.73
C PRO A 90 72.66 55.63 33.99
N GLN A 91 71.44 56.16 33.95
CA GLN A 91 70.48 56.14 35.08
C GLN A 91 70.04 54.74 35.53
N GLU A 92 70.35 53.72 34.73
CA GLU A 92 70.00 52.34 35.01
C GLU A 92 70.92 51.71 36.07
N HIS A 93 72.10 52.27 36.33
CA HIS A 93 73.00 51.84 37.40
C HIS A 93 72.64 52.48 38.73
N TYR A 94 72.88 51.75 39.81
CA TYR A 94 72.91 52.39 41.13
C TYR A 94 74.25 53.10 41.28
N LEU A 95 74.21 54.41 41.45
CA LEU A 95 75.39 55.26 41.56
C LEU A 95 75.47 55.84 42.97
N ASP A 96 76.63 55.71 43.60
CA ASP A 96 76.94 56.35 44.88
C ASP A 96 78.35 56.94 44.84
N TYR A 97 78.72 57.76 45.82
CA TYR A 97 80.04 58.38 45.82
C TYR A 97 80.67 58.56 47.19
N VAL A 98 81.99 58.61 47.22
CA VAL A 98 82.79 58.88 48.42
C VAL A 98 83.73 60.04 48.13
N LEU A 99 83.70 61.08 48.98
CA LEU A 99 84.64 62.19 48.91
C LEU A 99 85.81 61.95 49.86
N GLU A 100 87.02 61.90 49.32
CA GLU A 100 88.24 61.80 50.11
C GLU A 100 88.75 63.21 50.46
N ARG A 101 88.53 63.64 51.71
CA ARG A 101 89.01 64.92 52.24
C ARG A 101 90.27 64.69 53.08
N ASN A 102 91.31 65.50 52.87
CA ASN A 102 92.58 65.41 53.60
C ASN A 102 92.37 65.33 55.12
N GLY A 103 92.74 64.19 55.73
CA GLY A 103 92.70 63.96 57.17
C GLY A 103 91.44 63.27 57.73
N GLN A 104 90.47 62.85 56.91
CA GLN A 104 89.32 62.06 57.36
C GLN A 104 89.36 60.61 56.82
N SER A 105 88.97 59.66 57.68
CA SER A 105 88.87 58.23 57.33
C SER A 105 87.60 58.00 56.50
N PHE A 106 87.76 57.65 55.22
CA PHE A 106 86.64 57.34 54.30
C PHE A 106 86.20 55.87 54.40
N GLU A 107 86.99 55.03 55.06
CA GLU A 107 86.79 53.58 55.18
C GLU A 107 85.41 53.19 55.77
N PRO A 108 84.86 53.84 56.82
CA PRO A 108 83.55 53.51 57.35
C PRO A 108 82.40 53.85 56.39
N ILE A 109 82.54 54.96 55.66
CA ILE A 109 81.54 55.44 54.70
C ILE A 109 81.52 54.48 53.49
N LEU A 110 82.70 54.15 52.96
CA LEU A 110 82.83 53.19 51.85
C LEU A 110 82.26 51.82 52.22
N SER A 111 82.51 51.32 53.43
CA SER A 111 81.94 50.05 53.90
C SER A 111 80.40 50.05 53.88
N LEU A 112 79.78 51.14 54.35
CA LEU A 112 78.33 51.30 54.36
C LEU A 112 77.76 51.36 52.93
N LEU A 113 78.42 52.10 52.04
CA LEU A 113 78.01 52.22 50.64
C LEU A 113 78.18 50.92 49.87
N LEU A 114 79.26 50.17 50.11
CA LEU A 114 79.46 48.84 49.53
C LEU A 114 78.33 47.88 49.95
N GLN A 115 77.98 47.83 51.23
CA GLN A 115 76.87 46.99 51.71
C GLN A 115 75.53 47.38 51.05
N ARG A 116 75.27 48.68 50.91
CA ARG A 116 74.06 49.18 50.24
C ARG A 116 74.03 48.84 48.76
N ALA A 117 75.13 49.07 48.05
CA ALA A 117 75.30 48.79 46.63
C ALA A 117 75.14 47.29 46.33
N VAL A 118 75.77 46.42 47.14
CA VAL A 118 75.60 44.95 47.03
C VAL A 118 74.13 44.56 47.20
N LYS A 119 73.42 45.14 48.19
CA LYS A 119 72.01 44.85 48.44
C LYS A 119 71.13 45.25 47.25
N VAL A 120 71.38 46.40 46.64
CA VAL A 120 70.64 46.85 45.45
C VAL A 120 70.90 45.94 44.26
N SER A 121 72.17 45.59 43.99
CA SER A 121 72.55 44.65 42.93
C SER A 121 71.92 43.27 43.12
N ARG A 122 71.83 42.79 44.37
CA ARG A 122 71.15 41.55 44.71
C ARG A 122 69.66 41.58 44.34
N ILE A 123 68.96 42.64 44.76
CA ILE A 123 67.54 42.80 44.48
C ILE A 123 67.30 42.88 42.97
N LYS A 124 68.16 43.58 42.21
CA LYS A 124 68.06 43.65 40.75
C LYS A 124 68.22 42.28 40.09
N LYS A 125 69.23 41.50 40.49
CA LYS A 125 69.43 40.13 39.97
C LYS A 125 68.25 39.21 40.31
N GLU A 126 67.80 39.19 41.56
CA GLU A 126 66.63 38.41 41.99
C GLU A 126 65.35 38.85 41.24
N TRP A 127 65.17 40.14 40.99
CA TRP A 127 64.05 40.67 40.21
C TRP A 127 64.09 40.24 38.75
N ALA A 128 65.26 40.28 38.11
CA ALA A 128 65.45 39.82 36.73
C ALA A 128 65.15 38.32 36.58
N GLU A 129 65.63 37.49 37.51
CA GLU A 129 65.34 36.05 37.56
C GLU A 129 63.84 35.78 37.74
N LEU A 130 63.19 36.50 38.66
CA LEU A 130 61.74 36.37 38.88
C LEU A 130 60.93 36.80 37.66
N GLN A 131 61.31 37.89 36.98
CA GLN A 131 60.66 38.32 35.74
C GLN A 131 60.78 37.26 34.65
N GLN A 132 61.97 36.68 34.49
CA GLN A 132 62.19 35.61 33.52
C GLN A 132 61.35 34.37 33.85
N SER A 133 61.34 33.92 35.11
CA SER A 133 60.53 32.80 35.58
C SER A 133 59.03 33.03 35.39
N LEU A 134 58.54 34.24 35.71
CA LEU A 134 57.16 34.63 35.50
C LEU A 134 56.79 34.59 34.00
N SER A 135 57.67 35.09 33.13
CA SER A 135 57.45 35.07 31.68
C SER A 135 57.39 33.64 31.12
N LEU A 136 58.24 32.74 31.61
CA LEU A 136 58.26 31.31 31.26
C LEU A 136 56.99 30.61 31.75
N SER A 137 56.60 30.83 33.00
CA SER A 137 55.38 30.28 33.60
C SER A 137 54.13 30.76 32.86
N ALA A 138 54.06 32.05 32.50
CA ALA A 138 52.97 32.61 31.72
C ALA A 138 52.87 31.99 30.31
N ARG A 139 54.00 31.75 29.64
CA ARG A 139 54.04 31.04 28.36
C ARG A 139 53.56 29.59 28.50
N ASN A 140 54.06 28.85 29.49
CA ASN A 140 53.63 27.47 29.75
C ASN A 140 52.13 27.39 30.06
N THR A 141 51.61 28.33 30.86
CA THR A 141 50.18 28.40 31.19
C THR A 141 49.34 28.62 29.94
N LYS A 142 49.73 29.56 29.07
CA LYS A 142 49.04 29.78 27.79
C LYS A 142 49.04 28.54 26.90
N GLU A 143 50.15 27.82 26.83
CA GLU A 143 50.24 26.60 26.02
C GLU A 143 49.36 25.47 26.57
N ILE A 144 49.33 25.28 27.89
CA ILE A 144 48.41 24.32 28.53
C ILE A 144 46.96 24.67 28.23
N PHE A 145 46.56 25.95 28.34
CA PHE A 145 45.20 26.38 27.99
C PHE A 145 44.86 26.13 26.52
N ARG A 146 45.82 26.34 25.61
CA ARG A 146 45.65 26.03 24.18
C ARG A 146 45.37 24.54 23.98
N GLN A 147 46.18 23.66 24.58
CA GLN A 147 46.01 22.20 24.50
C GLN A 147 44.67 21.74 25.10
N ILE A 148 44.27 22.27 26.25
CA ILE A 148 42.96 21.98 26.86
C ILE A 148 41.82 22.37 25.90
N THR A 149 41.95 23.51 25.22
CA THR A 149 40.93 24.00 24.28
C THR A 149 40.85 23.11 23.04
N GLU A 150 41.98 22.68 22.49
CA GLU A 150 42.04 21.74 21.36
C GLU A 150 41.42 20.38 21.73
N ILE A 151 41.79 19.82 22.89
CA ILE A 151 41.21 18.56 23.40
C ILE A 151 39.70 18.69 23.59
N LYS A 152 39.23 19.80 24.18
CA LYS A 152 37.80 20.06 24.39
C LYS A 152 37.03 20.12 23.06
N GLN A 153 37.59 20.78 22.04
CA GLN A 153 36.98 20.80 20.70
C GLN A 153 36.89 19.40 20.09
N LEU A 154 37.95 18.61 20.21
CA LEU A 154 38.02 17.25 19.67
C LEU A 154 37.01 16.31 20.35
N ILE A 155 36.89 16.39 21.68
CA ILE A 155 35.88 15.66 22.46
C ILE A 155 34.46 16.08 22.04
N ASN A 156 34.18 17.39 21.96
CA ASN A 156 32.86 17.87 21.56
C ASN A 156 32.47 17.41 20.16
N GLN A 157 33.38 17.47 19.19
CA GLN A 157 33.11 17.01 17.82
C GLN A 157 32.87 15.49 17.76
N ASN A 158 33.67 14.69 18.47
CA ASN A 158 33.46 13.25 18.54
C ASN A 158 32.13 12.91 19.22
N TYR A 159 31.82 13.57 20.34
CA TYR A 159 30.56 13.37 21.05
C TYR A 159 29.34 13.74 20.20
N LEU A 160 29.40 14.86 19.47
CA LEU A 160 28.36 15.25 18.51
C LEU A 160 28.17 14.20 17.41
N ARG A 161 29.26 13.72 16.79
CA ARG A 161 29.19 12.67 15.77
C ARG A 161 28.63 11.35 16.31
N GLU A 162 28.97 10.98 17.53
CA GLU A 162 28.46 9.76 18.15
C GLU A 162 26.98 9.88 18.51
N LEU A 163 26.54 11.05 18.99
CA LEU A 163 25.12 11.36 19.20
C LEU A 163 24.34 11.34 17.88
N GLU A 164 24.83 11.98 16.82
CA GLU A 164 24.21 11.94 15.49
C GLU A 164 24.05 10.50 14.99
N LYS A 165 25.08 9.67 15.13
CA LYS A 165 25.00 8.24 14.82
C LYS A 165 23.93 7.53 15.64
N ARG A 166 23.91 7.72 16.97
CA ARG A 166 22.90 7.08 17.84
C ARG A 166 21.49 7.51 17.48
N ILE A 167 21.25 8.82 17.30
CA ILE A 167 19.96 9.37 16.89
C ILE A 167 19.53 8.78 15.55
N SER A 168 20.45 8.66 14.58
CA SER A 168 20.12 8.08 13.27
C SER A 168 19.72 6.59 13.35
N ILE A 169 20.38 5.81 14.21
CA ILE A 169 20.06 4.40 14.44
C ILE A 169 18.72 4.27 15.16
N GLU A 170 18.50 5.06 16.21
CA GLU A 170 17.28 5.02 17.01
C GLU A 170 16.06 5.49 16.21
N ALA A 171 16.21 6.54 15.39
CA ALA A 171 15.19 6.99 14.45
C ALA A 171 14.83 5.88 13.44
N ARG A 172 15.83 5.21 12.86
CA ARG A 172 15.62 4.09 11.93
C ARG A 172 14.91 2.91 12.61
N TYR A 173 15.29 2.60 13.85
CA TYR A 173 14.65 1.56 14.65
C TYR A 173 13.16 1.87 14.92
N ILE A 174 12.85 3.10 15.37
CA ILE A 174 11.48 3.53 15.63
C ILE A 174 10.64 3.50 14.34
N TRP A 175 11.21 3.93 13.22
CA TRP A 175 10.54 3.88 11.92
C TRP A 175 10.21 2.44 11.51
N SER A 176 11.19 1.54 11.55
CA SER A 176 11.01 0.12 11.24
C SER A 176 9.97 -0.57 12.15
N GLN A 177 9.92 -0.21 13.44
CA GLN A 177 8.87 -0.71 14.35
C GLN A 177 7.47 -0.25 13.92
N LYS A 178 7.30 1.01 13.51
CA LYS A 178 6.01 1.53 13.03
C LYS A 178 5.58 0.84 11.73
N GLU A 179 6.48 0.66 10.78
CA GLU A 179 6.20 -0.06 9.52
C GLU A 179 5.80 -1.50 9.78
N ARG A 180 6.53 -2.20 10.66
CA ARG A 180 6.21 -3.56 11.06
C ARG A 180 4.83 -3.66 11.69
N GLN A 181 4.49 -2.72 12.57
CA GLN A 181 3.18 -2.70 13.21
C GLN A 181 2.04 -2.43 12.21
N LYS A 182 2.22 -1.47 11.28
CA LYS A 182 1.28 -1.25 10.17
C LYS A 182 1.11 -2.51 9.32
N THR A 183 2.21 -3.20 9.01
CA THR A 183 2.19 -4.45 8.24
C THR A 183 1.39 -5.53 8.96
N GLU A 184 1.62 -5.71 10.26
CA GLU A 184 0.85 -6.66 11.09
C GLU A 184 -0.65 -6.33 11.14
N ASP A 185 -1.01 -5.05 11.21
CA ASP A 185 -2.41 -4.59 11.19
C ASP A 185 -3.09 -4.88 9.85
N ILE A 186 -2.39 -4.64 8.72
CA ILE A 186 -2.88 -4.98 7.39
C ILE A 186 -3.11 -6.49 7.28
N ILE A 187 -2.15 -7.30 7.72
CA ILE A 187 -2.27 -8.77 7.69
C ILE A 187 -3.48 -9.22 8.52
N ARG A 188 -3.71 -8.67 9.71
CA ARG A 188 -4.90 -8.97 10.52
C ARG A 188 -6.19 -8.64 9.78
N LYS A 189 -6.25 -7.50 9.09
CA LYS A 189 -7.43 -7.10 8.30
C LYS A 189 -7.68 -8.07 7.14
N ILE A 190 -6.63 -8.46 6.42
CA ILE A 190 -6.69 -9.47 5.34
C ILE A 190 -7.31 -10.77 5.87
N TYR A 191 -6.85 -11.29 7.01
CA TYR A 191 -7.40 -12.54 7.59
C TYR A 191 -8.82 -12.41 8.13
N SER A 192 -9.20 -11.22 8.61
CA SER A 192 -10.55 -10.93 9.12
C SER A 192 -11.58 -10.70 8.01
N ALA A 193 -11.16 -10.53 6.76
CA ALA A 193 -12.06 -10.33 5.63
C ALA A 193 -12.97 -11.56 5.42
N ASN A 194 -14.26 -11.29 5.28
CA ASN A 194 -15.31 -12.28 5.01
C ASN A 194 -15.99 -12.09 3.64
N ASP A 195 -15.70 -10.98 2.95
CA ASP A 195 -16.15 -10.69 1.60
C ASP A 195 -15.07 -9.92 0.81
N VAL A 196 -15.30 -9.74 -0.50
CA VAL A 196 -14.37 -9.02 -1.39
C VAL A 196 -14.20 -7.58 -0.95
N GLY A 197 -15.29 -6.90 -0.57
CA GLY A 197 -15.23 -5.49 -0.17
C GLY A 197 -14.32 -5.26 1.03
N SER A 198 -14.35 -6.18 2.00
CA SER A 198 -13.51 -6.17 3.20
C SER A 198 -12.03 -6.41 2.86
N LEU A 199 -11.75 -7.34 1.94
CA LEU A 199 -10.39 -7.56 1.44
C LEU A 199 -9.88 -6.34 0.66
N LEU A 200 -10.74 -5.67 -0.10
CA LEU A 200 -10.40 -4.46 -0.84
C LEU A 200 -10.17 -3.25 0.08
N GLY A 201 -10.74 -3.25 1.28
CA GLY A 201 -10.54 -2.20 2.28
C GLY A 201 -9.08 -2.00 2.71
N VAL A 202 -8.21 -2.99 2.47
CA VAL A 202 -6.77 -2.92 2.83
C VAL A 202 -5.93 -2.16 1.81
N VAL A 203 -6.45 -1.92 0.60
CA VAL A 203 -5.71 -1.33 -0.52
C VAL A 203 -5.18 0.08 -0.22
N PRO A 204 -5.97 1.00 0.38
CA PRO A 204 -5.45 2.30 0.79
C PRO A 204 -4.31 2.21 1.81
N GLU A 205 -4.33 1.20 2.68
CA GLU A 205 -3.33 1.01 3.74
C GLU A 205 -2.01 0.47 3.17
N ILE A 206 -2.07 -0.47 2.21
CA ILE A 206 -0.89 -0.95 1.48
C ILE A 206 -0.24 0.22 0.72
N LYS A 207 -1.07 1.04 0.07
CA LYS A 207 -0.61 2.23 -0.65
C LYS A 207 0.07 3.24 0.27
N GLU A 208 -0.50 3.49 1.45
CA GLU A 208 0.09 4.38 2.46
C GLU A 208 1.40 3.81 3.02
N LEU A 209 1.44 2.51 3.32
CA LEU A 209 2.63 1.83 3.86
C LEU A 209 3.81 1.91 2.88
N LEU A 210 3.56 1.66 1.60
CA LEU A 210 4.59 1.68 0.56
C LEU A 210 4.80 3.08 -0.03
N GLU A 211 4.11 4.10 0.47
CA GLU A 211 4.14 5.48 -0.03
C GLU A 211 3.96 5.55 -1.56
N ALA A 212 2.99 4.81 -2.10
CA ALA A 212 2.71 4.77 -3.54
C ALA A 212 1.57 5.73 -3.92
N ARG A 213 1.49 6.16 -5.20
CA ARG A 213 0.34 6.95 -5.70
C ARG A 213 -0.84 6.10 -6.10
N GLY A 214 -0.59 4.91 -6.62
CA GLY A 214 -1.63 4.01 -7.10
C GLY A 214 -1.26 2.55 -6.89
N LEU A 215 -2.29 1.71 -6.76
CA LEU A 215 -2.18 0.27 -6.61
C LEU A 215 -3.13 -0.43 -7.58
N THR A 216 -2.70 -1.57 -8.12
CA THR A 216 -3.50 -2.44 -9.00
C THR A 216 -3.32 -3.90 -8.61
N ILE A 217 -4.41 -4.65 -8.66
CA ILE A 217 -4.42 -6.09 -8.36
C ILE A 217 -5.07 -6.82 -9.52
N TYR A 218 -4.35 -7.80 -10.05
CA TYR A 218 -4.82 -8.67 -11.13
C TYR A 218 -5.02 -10.10 -10.64
N LEU A 219 -6.00 -10.77 -11.23
CA LEU A 219 -6.15 -12.21 -11.19
C LEU A 219 -5.88 -12.80 -12.56
N ILE A 220 -5.28 -13.98 -12.59
CA ILE A 220 -5.17 -14.76 -13.82
C ILE A 220 -6.53 -15.44 -14.05
N GLU A 221 -7.12 -15.20 -15.22
CA GLU A 221 -8.29 -15.89 -15.73
C GLU A 221 -7.97 -16.50 -17.10
N GLU A 222 -8.65 -17.58 -17.48
CA GLU A 222 -8.57 -18.17 -18.81
C GLU A 222 -9.93 -18.04 -19.51
N ASN A 223 -9.93 -17.53 -20.75
CA ASN A 223 -11.12 -17.54 -21.60
C ASN A 223 -10.76 -17.88 -23.06
N GLU A 224 -11.75 -18.20 -23.88
CA GLU A 224 -11.53 -18.68 -25.25
C GLU A 224 -11.01 -17.60 -26.21
N THR A 225 -11.34 -16.33 -25.95
CA THR A 225 -11.01 -15.21 -26.85
C THR A 225 -9.62 -14.63 -26.61
N LEU A 226 -9.15 -14.62 -25.35
CA LEU A 226 -7.88 -14.03 -24.94
C LEU A 226 -6.88 -15.07 -24.42
N GLY A 227 -7.31 -16.32 -24.19
CA GLY A 227 -6.52 -17.34 -23.51
C GLY A 227 -6.33 -16.99 -22.03
N LYS A 228 -5.23 -17.46 -21.43
CA LYS A 228 -4.82 -16.99 -20.10
C LYS A 228 -4.49 -15.49 -20.17
N HIS A 229 -5.10 -14.72 -19.30
CA HIS A 229 -4.98 -13.27 -19.25
C HIS A 229 -5.10 -12.77 -17.81
N LEU A 230 -4.57 -11.59 -17.55
CA LEU A 230 -4.67 -10.89 -16.27
C LEU A 230 -5.85 -9.94 -16.31
N LYS A 231 -6.83 -10.21 -15.46
CA LYS A 231 -7.99 -9.36 -15.24
C LYS A 231 -7.79 -8.53 -13.98
N PRO A 232 -7.82 -7.20 -14.07
CA PRO A 232 -7.71 -6.35 -12.90
C PRO A 232 -9.01 -6.37 -12.09
N ILE A 233 -8.89 -6.64 -10.79
CA ILE A 233 -9.96 -6.39 -9.81
C ILE A 233 -9.94 -4.91 -9.42
N ILE A 234 -8.73 -4.37 -9.24
CA ILE A 234 -8.47 -2.99 -8.89
C ILE A 234 -7.54 -2.44 -9.94
N TRP A 235 -7.83 -1.25 -10.44
CA TRP A 235 -6.93 -0.47 -11.27
C TRP A 235 -6.78 0.93 -10.71
N ASP A 236 -5.55 1.29 -10.41
CA ASP A 236 -5.19 2.62 -9.94
C ASP A 236 -6.10 3.10 -8.79
N ASP A 237 -6.21 2.28 -7.75
CA ASP A 237 -7.08 2.44 -6.57
C ASP A 237 -8.60 2.33 -6.80
N THR A 238 -9.04 2.10 -8.03
CA THR A 238 -10.47 2.05 -8.39
C THR A 238 -10.92 0.64 -8.77
N PHE A 239 -12.14 0.28 -8.35
CA PHE A 239 -12.75 -0.97 -8.76
C PHE A 239 -13.19 -0.88 -10.23
N ILE A 240 -12.78 -1.85 -11.05
CA ILE A 240 -13.24 -1.91 -12.43
C ILE A 240 -14.52 -2.74 -12.50
N THR A 241 -15.60 -2.10 -12.94
CA THR A 241 -16.84 -2.80 -13.30
C THR A 241 -16.74 -3.42 -14.70
N HIS A 242 -17.49 -4.49 -14.92
CA HIS A 242 -17.45 -5.36 -16.11
C HIS A 242 -17.50 -4.68 -17.51
N PRO A 243 -18.06 -3.45 -17.70
CA PRO A 243 -18.07 -2.79 -19.01
C PRO A 243 -16.72 -2.25 -19.49
N GLU A 244 -15.81 -1.87 -18.57
CA GLU A 244 -14.52 -1.25 -18.95
C GLU A 244 -13.32 -2.19 -18.84
N THR A 245 -13.51 -3.40 -18.31
CA THR A 245 -12.44 -4.37 -18.00
C THR A 245 -11.53 -4.66 -19.19
N PHE A 246 -12.07 -4.73 -20.42
CA PHE A 246 -11.28 -5.02 -21.63
C PHE A 246 -10.13 -4.05 -21.88
N ARG A 247 -10.26 -2.78 -21.46
CA ARG A 247 -9.20 -1.77 -21.65
C ARG A 247 -7.97 -2.02 -20.76
N TYR A 248 -8.15 -2.78 -19.69
CA TYR A 248 -7.16 -2.94 -18.63
C TYR A 248 -6.60 -4.37 -18.52
N VAL A 249 -7.09 -5.29 -19.35
CA VAL A 249 -6.66 -6.70 -19.36
C VAL A 249 -5.27 -6.86 -20.00
N ALA A 250 -4.38 -7.60 -19.34
CA ALA A 250 -3.12 -8.07 -19.93
C ALA A 250 -3.29 -9.44 -20.55
N ARG A 251 -2.85 -9.66 -21.79
CA ARG A 251 -2.68 -11.03 -22.29
C ARG A 251 -1.41 -11.64 -21.71
N MET A 252 -1.43 -12.93 -21.39
CA MET A 252 -0.21 -13.62 -20.97
C MET A 252 0.83 -13.61 -22.11
N LYS A 253 2.12 -13.53 -21.73
CA LYS A 253 3.27 -13.41 -22.63
C LYS A 253 3.28 -12.14 -23.51
N ALA A 254 2.41 -11.16 -23.24
CA ALA A 254 2.49 -9.84 -23.86
C ALA A 254 3.69 -9.03 -23.28
N PRO A 255 4.22 -8.04 -24.02
CA PRO A 255 5.21 -7.09 -23.52
C PRO A 255 4.53 -6.12 -22.53
N ASP A 256 4.30 -6.62 -21.32
CA ASP A 256 3.60 -5.94 -20.23
C ASP A 256 4.21 -6.36 -18.89
N PHE A 257 4.34 -5.42 -17.93
CA PHE A 257 4.97 -5.71 -16.64
C PHE A 257 4.20 -6.78 -15.87
N ALA A 258 2.89 -6.64 -15.71
CA ALA A 258 2.05 -7.62 -15.03
C ALA A 258 2.15 -9.00 -15.69
N SER A 259 2.10 -9.05 -17.02
CA SER A 259 2.25 -10.31 -17.79
C SER A 259 3.60 -10.98 -17.54
N ALA A 260 4.69 -10.20 -17.49
CA ALA A 260 6.03 -10.74 -17.23
C ALA A 260 6.13 -11.35 -15.83
N VAL A 261 5.62 -10.66 -14.80
CA VAL A 261 5.57 -11.18 -13.42
C VAL A 261 4.75 -12.46 -13.36
N ALA A 262 3.56 -12.47 -13.96
CA ALA A 262 2.68 -13.64 -13.98
C ALA A 262 3.27 -14.84 -14.73
N THR A 263 4.07 -14.60 -15.78
CA THR A 263 4.63 -15.65 -16.63
C THR A 263 5.89 -16.26 -16.03
N TYR A 264 6.76 -15.44 -15.46
CA TYR A 264 8.08 -15.88 -14.99
C TYR A 264 8.17 -16.05 -13.47
N GLY A 265 7.21 -15.52 -12.71
CA GLY A 265 7.25 -15.50 -11.24
C GLY A 265 8.33 -14.61 -10.65
N LEU A 266 8.93 -13.73 -11.47
CA LEU A 266 9.99 -12.82 -11.05
C LEU A 266 9.41 -11.45 -10.75
N GLU A 267 9.78 -10.91 -9.60
CA GLU A 267 9.43 -9.57 -9.16
C GLU A 267 10.10 -8.50 -10.04
N ILE A 268 9.41 -7.39 -10.29
CA ILE A 268 9.92 -6.27 -11.08
C ILE A 268 9.92 -5.03 -10.19
N ASN A 269 11.08 -4.37 -10.07
CA ASN A 269 11.21 -3.07 -9.43
C ASN A 269 11.99 -2.14 -10.36
N LEU A 270 11.33 -1.11 -10.89
CA LEU A 270 11.89 -0.18 -11.88
C LEU A 270 11.64 1.27 -11.47
N ALA A 271 12.71 2.06 -11.45
CA ALA A 271 12.68 3.50 -11.18
C ALA A 271 12.44 4.37 -12.42
N ASP A 272 12.59 3.81 -13.63
CA ASP A 272 12.24 4.47 -14.90
C ASP A 272 11.71 3.43 -15.91
N PRO A 273 10.38 3.16 -15.89
CA PRO A 273 9.77 2.17 -16.76
C PRO A 273 9.63 2.64 -18.21
N ALA A 274 9.81 3.94 -18.53
CA ALA A 274 9.54 4.47 -19.87
C ALA A 274 10.50 3.93 -20.96
N SER A 275 11.68 3.45 -20.55
CA SER A 275 12.69 2.87 -21.44
C SER A 275 12.56 1.35 -21.63
N ASP A 276 11.70 0.69 -20.86
CA ASP A 276 11.53 -0.76 -20.87
C ASP A 276 10.57 -1.22 -21.98
N GLN A 277 10.91 -2.30 -22.68
CA GLN A 277 10.08 -2.87 -23.74
C GLN A 277 8.71 -3.37 -23.24
N ARG A 278 8.57 -3.62 -21.94
CA ARG A 278 7.33 -4.05 -21.27
C ARG A 278 6.39 -2.88 -20.93
N PHE A 279 6.77 -1.64 -21.26
CA PHE A 279 5.92 -0.47 -21.05
C PHE A 279 4.78 -0.40 -22.07
N SER A 280 3.69 -1.09 -21.74
CA SER A 280 2.54 -1.26 -22.62
C SER A 280 1.64 0.00 -22.72
N ILE A 281 0.80 0.04 -23.77
CA ILE A 281 -0.18 1.10 -24.03
C ILE A 281 -1.15 1.30 -22.84
N ARG A 282 -1.38 0.26 -22.02
CA ARG A 282 -2.26 0.31 -20.85
C ARG A 282 -1.74 1.30 -19.81
N TYR A 283 -0.44 1.24 -19.49
CA TYR A 283 0.15 2.16 -18.54
C TYR A 283 0.23 3.60 -19.10
N GLN A 284 0.35 3.75 -20.43
CA GLN A 284 0.47 5.06 -21.08
C GLN A 284 -0.85 5.85 -21.09
N HIS A 285 -1.98 5.18 -21.36
CA HIS A 285 -3.26 5.87 -21.58
C HIS A 285 -4.24 5.76 -20.43
N ASN A 286 -4.08 4.77 -19.54
CA ASN A 286 -5.14 4.39 -18.61
C ASN A 286 -4.79 4.60 -17.13
N LEU A 287 -3.60 5.12 -16.80
CA LEU A 287 -3.26 5.56 -15.44
C LEU A 287 -3.67 7.02 -15.22
N LYS A 288 -4.03 7.39 -13.99
CA LYS A 288 -4.36 8.78 -13.62
C LYS A 288 -3.17 9.72 -13.78
N GLU A 289 -1.98 9.22 -13.54
CA GLU A 289 -0.71 9.96 -13.68
C GLU A 289 0.27 9.16 -14.53
N PRO A 290 1.21 9.82 -15.25
CA PRO A 290 2.26 9.14 -15.99
C PRO A 290 3.07 8.23 -15.07
N LEU A 291 3.35 7.01 -15.54
CA LEU A 291 4.15 6.04 -14.80
C LEU A 291 5.61 6.50 -14.73
N LYS A 292 6.10 6.71 -13.50
CA LYS A 292 7.48 7.11 -13.18
C LYS A 292 8.26 5.99 -12.52
N SER A 293 7.62 5.21 -11.65
CA SER A 293 8.23 4.02 -11.05
C SER A 293 7.17 2.93 -10.84
N ILE A 294 7.60 1.67 -10.84
CA ILE A 294 6.73 0.50 -10.69
C ILE A 294 7.42 -0.56 -9.83
N LEU A 295 6.66 -1.14 -8.91
CA LEU A 295 7.01 -2.35 -8.20
C LEU A 295 5.87 -3.36 -8.38
N ALA A 296 6.19 -4.54 -8.90
CA ALA A 296 5.22 -5.58 -9.23
C ALA A 296 5.69 -6.93 -8.67
N VAL A 297 4.79 -7.60 -7.94
CA VAL A 297 5.06 -8.90 -7.30
C VAL A 297 3.96 -9.93 -7.64
N PRO A 298 4.30 -11.22 -7.76
CA PRO A 298 3.32 -12.26 -8.03
C PRO A 298 2.50 -12.56 -6.78
N ILE A 299 1.21 -12.84 -6.94
CA ILE A 299 0.37 -13.43 -5.90
C ILE A 299 0.50 -14.95 -6.03
N ILE A 300 1.10 -15.59 -5.04
CA ILE A 300 1.38 -17.03 -5.05
C ILE A 300 0.49 -17.75 -4.04
N TYR A 301 -0.07 -18.89 -4.44
CA TYR A 301 -0.79 -19.83 -3.58
C TYR A 301 -0.44 -21.25 -3.99
N GLU A 302 -0.02 -22.10 -3.03
CA GLU A 302 0.40 -23.49 -3.27
C GLU A 302 1.34 -23.66 -4.49
N ASP A 303 2.37 -22.82 -4.55
CA ASP A 303 3.37 -22.75 -5.64
C ASP A 303 2.81 -22.35 -7.03
N GLN A 304 1.54 -21.97 -7.12
CA GLN A 304 0.93 -21.43 -8.32
C GLN A 304 0.77 -19.91 -8.24
N ILE A 305 1.15 -19.23 -9.32
CA ILE A 305 0.87 -17.81 -9.49
C ILE A 305 -0.60 -17.67 -9.88
N ILE A 306 -1.38 -16.99 -9.04
CA ILE A 306 -2.82 -16.77 -9.24
C ILE A 306 -3.15 -15.34 -9.65
N GLY A 307 -2.18 -14.42 -9.54
CA GLY A 307 -2.39 -13.01 -9.81
C GLY A 307 -1.11 -12.19 -9.67
N VAL A 308 -1.24 -10.86 -9.75
CA VAL A 308 -0.13 -9.90 -9.62
C VAL A 308 -0.62 -8.69 -8.83
N VAL A 309 0.21 -8.17 -7.94
CA VAL A 309 0.01 -6.85 -7.30
C VAL A 309 1.05 -5.89 -7.86
N GLU A 310 0.58 -4.72 -8.30
CA GLU A 310 1.42 -3.63 -8.78
C GLU A 310 1.18 -2.37 -7.96
N VAL A 311 2.26 -1.68 -7.59
CA VAL A 311 2.22 -0.34 -7.02
C VAL A 311 3.03 0.62 -7.88
N TYR A 312 2.54 1.85 -7.99
CA TYR A 312 3.09 2.85 -8.92
C TYR A 312 3.51 4.12 -8.20
N ASN A 313 4.54 4.76 -8.74
CA ASN A 313 4.98 6.11 -8.41
C ASN A 313 5.25 6.30 -6.90
N LYS A 314 6.41 5.83 -6.43
CA LYS A 314 6.90 6.09 -5.06
C LYS A 314 6.93 7.59 -4.77
N VAL A 315 6.36 7.97 -3.63
CA VAL A 315 6.26 9.33 -3.12
C VAL A 315 7.13 9.43 -1.87
N SER A 316 7.79 10.56 -1.65
CA SER A 316 8.38 10.91 -0.35
C SER A 316 7.87 12.29 0.06
N PRO A 317 7.92 12.70 1.34
CA PRO A 317 7.50 14.03 1.77
C PRO A 317 8.38 15.12 1.13
N GLY A 318 8.01 15.59 -0.06
CA GLY A 318 8.65 16.71 -0.74
C GLY A 318 8.90 16.57 -2.24
N ASP A 319 8.93 15.36 -2.81
CA ASP A 319 9.08 15.13 -4.27
C ASP A 319 8.91 13.64 -4.64
N VAL A 320 8.75 13.34 -5.93
CA VAL A 320 8.81 11.95 -6.45
C VAL A 320 10.26 11.46 -6.39
N VAL A 321 10.50 10.35 -5.68
CA VAL A 321 11.83 9.77 -5.50
C VAL A 321 12.34 9.24 -6.84
N LYS A 322 13.44 9.80 -7.34
CA LYS A 322 14.09 9.33 -8.60
C LYS A 322 14.60 7.89 -8.51
N GLU A 323 14.84 7.40 -7.31
CA GLU A 323 15.37 6.05 -7.06
C GLU A 323 14.29 4.95 -7.04
N GLY A 324 13.00 5.31 -7.14
CA GLY A 324 11.90 4.33 -7.17
C GLY A 324 11.62 3.68 -5.81
N PHE A 325 11.22 2.40 -5.82
CA PHE A 325 10.92 1.63 -4.60
C PHE A 325 12.18 0.97 -4.03
N SER A 326 12.33 0.95 -2.71
CA SER A 326 13.47 0.33 -2.03
C SER A 326 13.38 -1.20 -2.02
N GLN A 327 14.46 -1.87 -1.63
CA GLN A 327 14.45 -3.32 -1.41
C GLN A 327 13.55 -3.71 -0.23
N GLU A 328 13.45 -2.85 0.79
CA GLU A 328 12.54 -3.05 1.92
C GLU A 328 11.07 -2.98 1.47
N ASP A 329 10.72 -2.02 0.60
CA ASP A 329 9.38 -1.93 0.00
C ASP A 329 9.01 -3.21 -0.78
N GLN A 330 9.98 -3.76 -1.51
CA GLN A 330 9.82 -5.00 -2.26
C GLN A 330 9.56 -6.20 -1.34
N GLU A 331 10.31 -6.32 -0.24
CA GLU A 331 10.09 -7.39 0.76
C GLU A 331 8.73 -7.28 1.45
N ILE A 332 8.30 -6.06 1.80
CA ILE A 332 6.98 -5.80 2.39
C ILE A 332 5.87 -6.20 1.43
N LEU A 333 5.93 -5.73 0.16
CA LEU A 333 4.89 -6.02 -0.81
C LEU A 333 4.82 -7.52 -1.13
N ARG A 334 5.97 -8.20 -1.22
CA ARG A 334 6.02 -9.66 -1.39
C ARG A 334 5.31 -10.37 -0.24
N GLY A 335 5.64 -10.06 1.01
CA GLY A 335 4.98 -10.67 2.17
C GLY A 335 3.47 -10.43 2.18
N LEU A 336 3.03 -9.20 1.85
CA LEU A 336 1.60 -8.89 1.73
C LEU A 336 0.93 -9.66 0.59
N SER A 337 1.60 -9.85 -0.55
CA SER A 337 1.05 -10.57 -1.70
C SER A 337 0.74 -12.05 -1.39
N GLU A 338 1.58 -12.71 -0.59
CA GLU A 338 1.34 -14.08 -0.12
C GLU A 338 0.08 -14.16 0.75
N HIS A 339 -0.08 -13.22 1.70
CA HIS A 339 -1.28 -13.14 2.53
C HIS A 339 -2.55 -12.83 1.73
N ILE A 340 -2.46 -11.96 0.70
CA ILE A 340 -3.55 -11.68 -0.24
C ILE A 340 -3.96 -12.97 -0.96
N GLY A 341 -2.99 -13.77 -1.43
CA GLY A 341 -3.28 -15.03 -2.12
C GLY A 341 -4.04 -16.04 -1.24
N ILE A 342 -3.64 -16.16 0.02
CA ILE A 342 -4.34 -17.00 1.02
C ILE A 342 -5.77 -16.50 1.24
N ALA A 343 -5.97 -15.19 1.42
CA ALA A 343 -7.29 -14.63 1.67
C ALA A 343 -8.22 -14.73 0.45
N MET A 344 -7.71 -14.51 -0.77
CA MET A 344 -8.47 -14.69 -2.01
C MET A 344 -8.98 -16.12 -2.17
N THR A 345 -8.17 -17.11 -1.77
CA THR A 345 -8.58 -18.52 -1.75
C THR A 345 -9.60 -18.79 -0.66
N LYS A 346 -9.40 -18.28 0.57
CA LYS A 346 -10.37 -18.39 1.68
C LYS A 346 -11.75 -17.83 1.30
N LEU A 347 -11.78 -16.71 0.60
CA LEU A 347 -13.00 -16.07 0.10
C LEU A 347 -13.54 -16.72 -1.18
N ASN A 348 -12.92 -17.81 -1.63
CA ASN A 348 -13.21 -18.55 -2.85
C ASN A 348 -13.33 -17.66 -4.12
N LEU A 349 -12.61 -16.53 -4.17
CA LEU A 349 -12.67 -15.59 -5.31
C LEU A 349 -12.03 -16.14 -6.57
N ILE A 350 -11.21 -17.19 -6.42
CA ILE A 350 -10.67 -17.98 -7.52
C ILE A 350 -11.74 -18.95 -8.06
N GLN A 351 -12.61 -19.47 -7.18
CA GLN A 351 -13.57 -20.51 -7.55
C GLN A 351 -14.91 -19.95 -8.04
N TYR A 352 -15.38 -18.84 -7.47
CA TYR A 352 -16.69 -18.27 -7.74
C TYR A 352 -16.60 -16.87 -8.37
N ASP A 353 -17.60 -16.53 -9.17
CA ASP A 353 -17.82 -15.21 -9.73
C ASP A 353 -18.29 -14.25 -8.63
N ALA A 354 -17.60 -13.12 -8.46
CA ALA A 354 -17.86 -12.19 -7.37
C ALA A 354 -19.23 -11.51 -7.46
N LEU A 355 -19.81 -11.40 -8.66
CA LEU A 355 -21.13 -10.80 -8.84
C LEU A 355 -22.25 -11.79 -8.50
N THR A 356 -22.19 -13.01 -9.04
CA THR A 356 -23.30 -13.97 -8.99
C THR A 356 -23.16 -15.03 -7.90
N GLY A 357 -21.95 -15.23 -7.37
CA GLY A 357 -21.65 -16.31 -6.41
C GLY A 357 -21.71 -17.72 -7.02
N LEU A 358 -21.86 -17.84 -8.35
CA LEU A 358 -21.78 -19.11 -9.07
C LEU A 358 -20.32 -19.45 -9.39
N LEU A 359 -20.03 -20.70 -9.77
CA LEU A 359 -18.67 -21.08 -10.16
C LEU A 359 -18.20 -20.25 -11.35
N ARG A 360 -16.87 -20.06 -11.46
CA ARG A 360 -16.22 -19.64 -12.69
C ARG A 360 -16.03 -20.84 -13.63
N ALA A 361 -15.83 -20.59 -14.92
CA ALA A 361 -15.71 -21.63 -15.93
C ALA A 361 -14.60 -22.66 -15.64
N ASP A 362 -13.40 -22.21 -15.28
CA ASP A 362 -12.27 -23.11 -14.99
C ASP A 362 -12.54 -24.08 -13.82
N PRO A 363 -12.86 -23.58 -12.59
CA PRO A 363 -13.25 -24.43 -11.46
C PRO A 363 -14.43 -25.36 -11.75
N PHE A 364 -15.36 -24.93 -12.61
CA PHE A 364 -16.50 -25.75 -13.02
C PHE A 364 -16.05 -26.97 -13.83
N PHE A 365 -15.18 -26.79 -14.84
CA PHE A 365 -14.64 -27.92 -15.59
C PHE A 365 -13.84 -28.87 -14.71
N ASP A 366 -12.99 -28.34 -13.82
CA ASP A 366 -12.20 -29.17 -12.91
C ASP A 366 -13.08 -30.01 -11.98
N ARG A 367 -14.17 -29.43 -11.45
CA ARG A 367 -15.16 -30.17 -10.65
C ARG A 367 -15.87 -31.24 -11.45
N ILE A 368 -16.24 -30.98 -12.72
CA ILE A 368 -16.82 -32.01 -13.59
C ILE A 368 -15.84 -33.15 -13.79
N LEU A 369 -14.58 -32.86 -14.12
CA LEU A 369 -13.55 -33.87 -14.34
C LEU A 369 -13.34 -34.72 -13.09
N GLN A 370 -13.21 -34.11 -11.92
CA GLN A 370 -13.10 -34.83 -10.65
C GLN A 370 -14.31 -35.71 -10.39
N LYS A 371 -15.52 -35.19 -10.62
CA LYS A 371 -16.76 -35.90 -10.35
C LYS A 371 -16.99 -37.07 -11.30
N VAL A 372 -16.73 -36.88 -12.58
CA VAL A 372 -16.84 -37.92 -13.62
C VAL A 372 -15.76 -38.99 -13.46
N ASN A 373 -14.51 -38.59 -13.24
CA ASN A 373 -13.39 -39.53 -13.15
C ASN A 373 -13.42 -40.36 -11.86
N SER A 374 -13.98 -39.82 -10.76
CA SER A 374 -14.15 -40.54 -9.49
C SER A 374 -15.33 -41.54 -9.47
N MET A 375 -16.19 -41.57 -10.51
CA MET A 375 -17.29 -42.52 -10.58
C MET A 375 -16.81 -43.97 -10.78
N SER A 376 -17.47 -44.92 -10.11
CA SER A 376 -17.21 -46.35 -10.30
C SER A 376 -17.61 -46.83 -11.69
N LYS A 377 -16.91 -47.85 -12.23
CA LYS A 377 -17.19 -48.43 -13.57
C LYS A 377 -18.67 -48.79 -13.77
N ARG A 378 -19.32 -49.39 -12.76
CA ARG A 378 -20.74 -49.74 -12.79
C ARG A 378 -21.68 -48.54 -12.93
N ARG A 379 -21.34 -47.37 -12.35
CA ARG A 379 -22.12 -46.13 -12.51
C ARG A 379 -21.85 -45.41 -13.84
N LYS A 380 -20.74 -45.73 -14.51
CA LYS A 380 -20.43 -45.26 -15.88
C LYS A 380 -21.20 -46.04 -16.95
N GLU A 381 -21.70 -47.24 -16.65
CA GLU A 381 -22.41 -48.09 -17.61
C GLU A 381 -23.90 -47.74 -17.76
N GLU A 382 -24.50 -47.00 -16.81
CA GLU A 382 -25.92 -46.64 -16.80
C GLU A 382 -26.13 -45.12 -16.67
N GLY A 383 -26.83 -44.52 -17.65
CA GLY A 383 -27.23 -43.11 -17.68
C GLY A 383 -26.40 -42.22 -18.62
N SER A 384 -26.79 -40.94 -18.68
CA SER A 384 -26.13 -39.89 -19.47
C SER A 384 -25.88 -38.65 -18.60
N PHE A 385 -25.07 -37.73 -19.13
CA PHE A 385 -24.94 -36.38 -18.61
C PHE A 385 -25.49 -35.39 -19.62
N ALA A 386 -25.97 -34.25 -19.16
CA ALA A 386 -26.35 -33.15 -20.05
C ALA A 386 -25.47 -31.93 -19.77
N MET A 387 -25.00 -31.31 -20.85
CA MET A 387 -24.43 -29.98 -20.80
C MET A 387 -25.48 -29.01 -21.34
N VAL A 388 -25.67 -27.88 -20.66
CA VAL A 388 -26.64 -26.86 -21.07
C VAL A 388 -25.95 -25.51 -21.06
N MET A 389 -26.07 -24.76 -22.15
CA MET A 389 -25.71 -23.35 -22.21
C MET A 389 -26.98 -22.51 -22.24
N GLY A 390 -27.06 -21.50 -21.40
CA GLY A 390 -28.17 -20.55 -21.43
C GLY A 390 -27.68 -19.12 -21.46
N ASP A 391 -28.48 -18.25 -22.09
CA ASP A 391 -28.14 -16.84 -22.26
C ASP A 391 -29.40 -15.97 -22.17
N VAL A 392 -29.27 -14.85 -21.44
CA VAL A 392 -30.34 -13.88 -21.18
C VAL A 392 -30.75 -13.16 -22.46
N ASP A 393 -32.01 -13.31 -22.85
CA ASP A 393 -32.52 -12.72 -24.06
C ASP A 393 -32.63 -11.19 -23.93
N TRP A 394 -31.94 -10.49 -24.85
CA TRP A 394 -31.96 -9.03 -24.94
C TRP A 394 -31.29 -8.30 -23.76
N PHE A 395 -30.33 -8.93 -23.05
CA PHE A 395 -29.63 -8.31 -21.92
C PHE A 395 -28.97 -6.97 -22.27
N LYS A 396 -28.35 -6.85 -23.45
CA LYS A 396 -27.82 -5.56 -23.92
C LYS A 396 -28.88 -4.45 -23.93
N HIS A 397 -30.09 -4.73 -24.40
CA HIS A 397 -31.19 -3.77 -24.40
C HIS A 397 -31.61 -3.37 -22.97
N TYR A 398 -31.63 -4.34 -22.05
CA TYR A 398 -31.85 -4.08 -20.63
C TYR A 398 -30.81 -3.10 -20.05
N ASN A 399 -29.52 -3.38 -20.27
CA ASN A 399 -28.43 -2.55 -19.76
C ASN A 399 -28.40 -1.15 -20.37
N ASP A 400 -28.55 -1.05 -21.70
CA ASP A 400 -28.52 0.22 -22.41
C ASP A 400 -29.63 1.17 -21.93
N ARG A 401 -30.76 0.62 -21.46
CA ARG A 401 -31.90 1.39 -20.96
C ARG A 401 -31.82 1.71 -19.47
N ASN A 402 -31.48 0.72 -18.64
CA ASN A 402 -31.62 0.80 -17.19
C ASN A 402 -30.28 1.04 -16.46
N GLY A 403 -29.16 1.07 -17.22
CA GLY A 403 -27.82 1.22 -16.68
C GLY A 403 -27.22 -0.10 -16.20
N HIS A 404 -25.89 -0.15 -16.14
CA HIS A 404 -25.15 -1.37 -15.80
C HIS A 404 -25.41 -1.87 -14.38
N GLU A 405 -25.70 -1.00 -13.41
CA GLU A 405 -25.97 -1.46 -12.04
C GLU A 405 -27.30 -2.22 -11.93
N ALA A 406 -28.31 -1.80 -12.69
CA ALA A 406 -29.56 -2.55 -12.81
C ALA A 406 -29.33 -3.92 -13.46
N GLY A 407 -28.43 -3.99 -14.45
CA GLY A 407 -27.99 -5.24 -15.07
C GLY A 407 -27.26 -6.17 -14.09
N ASN A 408 -26.37 -5.61 -13.27
CA ASN A 408 -25.67 -6.35 -12.23
C ASN A 408 -26.65 -6.94 -11.19
N GLN A 409 -27.64 -6.15 -10.78
CA GLN A 409 -28.71 -6.61 -9.89
C GLN A 409 -29.53 -7.74 -10.52
N LEU A 410 -29.90 -7.61 -11.80
CA LEU A 410 -30.60 -8.65 -12.54
C LEU A 410 -29.80 -9.96 -12.56
N LEU A 411 -28.49 -9.89 -12.81
CA LEU A 411 -27.65 -11.09 -12.86
C LEU A 411 -27.50 -11.76 -11.48
N ARG A 412 -27.44 -10.99 -10.39
CA ARG A 412 -27.46 -11.51 -9.01
C ARG A 412 -28.75 -12.28 -8.75
N GLU A 413 -29.89 -11.70 -9.09
CA GLU A 413 -31.21 -12.30 -8.89
C GLU A 413 -31.40 -13.54 -9.77
N LEU A 414 -30.99 -13.46 -11.04
CA LEU A 414 -31.01 -14.59 -11.97
C LEU A 414 -30.17 -15.77 -11.43
N ALA A 415 -28.97 -15.51 -10.93
CA ALA A 415 -28.11 -16.55 -10.38
C ALA A 415 -28.76 -17.30 -9.19
N LEU A 416 -29.50 -16.60 -8.33
CA LEU A 416 -30.26 -17.21 -7.24
C LEU A 416 -31.35 -18.15 -7.78
N ILE A 417 -32.12 -17.71 -8.78
CA ILE A 417 -33.19 -18.49 -9.41
C ILE A 417 -32.63 -19.73 -10.10
N LEU A 418 -31.52 -19.56 -10.83
CA LEU A 418 -30.86 -20.66 -11.51
C LEU A 418 -30.37 -21.72 -10.52
N ARG A 419 -29.75 -21.29 -9.41
CA ARG A 419 -29.30 -22.18 -8.34
C ARG A 419 -30.46 -22.91 -7.66
N GLN A 420 -31.62 -22.27 -7.51
CA GLN A 420 -32.83 -22.89 -6.96
C GLN A 420 -33.51 -23.85 -7.95
N SER A 421 -33.24 -23.73 -9.25
CA SER A 421 -33.89 -24.51 -10.31
C SER A 421 -33.16 -25.83 -10.62
N VAL A 422 -31.94 -25.99 -10.11
CA VAL A 422 -31.08 -27.18 -10.28
C VAL A 422 -30.88 -27.90 -8.95
N ARG A 423 -30.48 -29.18 -9.00
CA ARG A 423 -30.26 -29.98 -7.79
C ARG A 423 -28.88 -29.73 -7.20
N GLU A 424 -28.64 -30.20 -5.98
CA GLU A 424 -27.34 -30.02 -5.30
C GLU A 424 -26.21 -30.77 -6.03
N GLU A 425 -26.55 -31.88 -6.69
CA GLU A 425 -25.63 -32.63 -7.54
C GLU A 425 -25.33 -31.95 -8.88
N ASP A 426 -26.17 -31.03 -9.36
CA ASP A 426 -25.94 -30.33 -10.61
C ASP A 426 -24.93 -29.21 -10.42
N LEU A 427 -24.08 -28.97 -11.41
CA LEU A 427 -23.12 -27.88 -11.39
C LEU A 427 -23.63 -26.74 -12.25
N ILE A 428 -23.39 -25.51 -11.80
CA ILE A 428 -23.70 -24.29 -12.54
C ILE A 428 -22.52 -23.32 -12.45
N CYS A 429 -22.17 -22.69 -13.57
CA CYS A 429 -21.17 -21.64 -13.62
C CYS A 429 -21.64 -20.47 -14.47
N ARG A 430 -21.08 -19.30 -14.19
CA ARG A 430 -21.18 -18.15 -15.09
C ARG A 430 -20.04 -18.26 -16.11
N TYR A 431 -20.40 -18.53 -17.35
CA TYR A 431 -19.45 -18.77 -18.44
C TYR A 431 -18.97 -17.46 -19.08
N GLY A 432 -19.89 -16.51 -19.25
CA GLY A 432 -19.63 -15.22 -19.88
C GLY A 432 -20.31 -14.05 -19.15
N GLY A 433 -20.46 -12.92 -19.84
CA GLY A 433 -21.10 -11.73 -19.27
C GLY A 433 -22.56 -11.97 -18.88
N GLU A 434 -23.32 -12.62 -19.77
CA GLU A 434 -24.75 -12.92 -19.62
C GLU A 434 -25.06 -14.42 -19.88
N GLU A 435 -24.02 -15.25 -19.91
CA GLU A 435 -24.07 -16.66 -20.30
C GLU A 435 -23.78 -17.57 -19.10
N PHE A 436 -24.58 -18.62 -18.97
CA PHE A 436 -24.54 -19.56 -17.85
C PHE A 436 -24.46 -20.98 -18.39
N LEU A 437 -23.58 -21.79 -17.80
CA LEU A 437 -23.36 -23.16 -18.20
C LEU A 437 -23.75 -24.10 -17.05
N PHE A 438 -24.44 -25.18 -17.40
CA PHE A 438 -24.95 -26.17 -16.46
C PHE A 438 -24.45 -27.55 -16.86
N PHE A 439 -24.10 -28.33 -15.86
CA PHE A 439 -23.81 -29.75 -16.02
C PHE A 439 -24.80 -30.53 -15.14
N LEU A 440 -25.68 -31.27 -15.80
CA LEU A 440 -26.81 -31.95 -15.18
C LEU A 440 -26.52 -33.46 -15.09
N GLU A 441 -26.72 -34.01 -13.90
CA GLU A 441 -26.46 -35.42 -13.62
C GLU A 441 -27.72 -36.28 -13.60
N GLY A 442 -27.53 -37.56 -13.92
CA GLY A 442 -28.59 -38.56 -13.76
C GLY A 442 -29.68 -38.47 -14.82
N VAL A 443 -29.40 -37.86 -15.97
CA VAL A 443 -30.32 -37.78 -17.08
C VAL A 443 -30.30 -39.09 -17.87
N VAL A 444 -31.45 -39.65 -18.16
CA VAL A 444 -31.60 -40.92 -18.90
C VAL A 444 -31.68 -40.67 -20.41
N SER A 445 -32.26 -39.55 -20.84
CA SER A 445 -32.47 -39.24 -22.26
C SER A 445 -32.36 -37.73 -22.58
N LEU A 446 -32.19 -37.41 -23.86
CA LEU A 446 -32.23 -36.02 -24.36
C LEU A 446 -33.55 -35.32 -24.03
N ASP A 447 -34.66 -36.04 -24.09
CA ASP A 447 -35.98 -35.49 -23.78
C ASP A 447 -36.07 -35.07 -22.31
N GLU A 448 -35.55 -35.90 -21.40
CA GLU A 448 -35.47 -35.56 -19.97
C GLU A 448 -34.56 -34.35 -19.70
N ALA A 449 -33.41 -34.24 -20.38
CA ALA A 449 -32.56 -33.04 -20.30
C ALA A 449 -33.32 -31.78 -20.75
N CYS A 450 -34.06 -31.88 -21.85
CA CYS A 450 -34.87 -30.80 -22.38
C CYS A 450 -36.00 -30.40 -21.43
N GLN A 451 -36.71 -31.36 -20.84
CA GLN A 451 -37.77 -31.09 -19.86
C GLN A 451 -37.23 -30.40 -18.61
N LEU A 452 -36.08 -30.86 -18.10
CA LEU A 452 -35.40 -30.23 -16.96
C LEU A 452 -34.99 -28.79 -17.30
N THR A 453 -34.46 -28.58 -18.49
CA THR A 453 -34.07 -27.24 -18.98
C THR A 453 -35.28 -26.34 -19.22
N ASP A 454 -36.39 -26.85 -19.76
CA ASP A 454 -37.63 -26.07 -19.95
C ASP A 454 -38.23 -25.67 -18.61
N ARG A 455 -38.08 -26.49 -17.56
CA ARG A 455 -38.46 -26.11 -16.20
C ARG A 455 -37.64 -24.92 -15.70
N ILE A 456 -36.32 -24.91 -15.92
CA ILE A 456 -35.45 -23.77 -15.59
C ILE A 456 -35.90 -22.53 -16.38
N ARG A 457 -36.14 -22.67 -17.68
CA ARG A 457 -36.63 -21.60 -18.55
C ARG A 457 -37.96 -21.02 -18.06
N LYS A 458 -38.92 -21.88 -17.71
CA LYS A 458 -40.23 -21.50 -17.16
C LYS A 458 -40.10 -20.78 -15.83
N ASN A 459 -39.22 -21.23 -14.93
CA ASN A 459 -38.98 -20.55 -13.66
C ASN A 459 -38.49 -19.12 -13.85
N ILE A 460 -37.60 -18.89 -14.81
CA ILE A 460 -37.11 -17.54 -15.15
C ILE A 460 -38.23 -16.72 -15.78
N GLU A 461 -38.94 -17.28 -16.76
CA GLU A 461 -40.05 -16.60 -17.43
C GLU A 461 -41.16 -16.21 -16.45
N GLU A 462 -41.46 -17.03 -15.45
CA GLU A 462 -42.48 -16.76 -14.44
C GLU A 462 -42.02 -15.79 -13.35
N HIS A 463 -40.71 -15.63 -13.17
CA HIS A 463 -40.15 -14.69 -12.21
C HIS A 463 -40.31 -13.26 -12.73
N TYR A 464 -40.55 -12.33 -11.82
CA TYR A 464 -40.59 -10.91 -12.15
C TYR A 464 -39.23 -10.30 -11.86
N PHE A 465 -38.60 -9.74 -12.87
CA PHE A 465 -37.39 -8.95 -12.71
C PHE A 465 -37.75 -7.45 -12.72
N PRO A 466 -37.15 -6.63 -11.86
CA PRO A 466 -37.32 -5.17 -11.95
C PRO A 466 -37.07 -4.67 -13.37
N PHE A 467 -37.90 -3.75 -13.86
CA PHE A 467 -37.77 -3.14 -15.20
C PHE A 467 -37.97 -4.09 -16.39
N GLU A 468 -38.49 -5.31 -16.18
CA GLU A 468 -38.79 -6.25 -17.27
C GLU A 468 -39.90 -5.74 -18.23
N GLU A 469 -40.73 -4.80 -17.78
CA GLU A 469 -41.80 -4.17 -18.59
C GLU A 469 -41.27 -3.44 -19.82
N TYR A 470 -39.99 -3.07 -19.80
CA TYR A 470 -39.32 -2.43 -20.93
C TYR A 470 -38.67 -3.42 -21.89
N GLN A 471 -38.68 -4.72 -21.59
CA GLN A 471 -38.17 -5.74 -22.50
C GLN A 471 -39.17 -6.07 -23.61
N PRO A 472 -38.70 -6.63 -24.73
CA PRO A 472 -39.60 -7.18 -25.74
C PRO A 472 -40.59 -8.17 -25.11
N ARG A 473 -41.89 -7.96 -25.34
CA ARG A 473 -43.01 -8.72 -24.73
C ARG A 473 -43.21 -8.50 -23.24
N ASN A 474 -42.68 -7.41 -22.68
CA ASN A 474 -42.79 -7.03 -21.26
C ASN A 474 -42.30 -8.16 -20.34
N ASN A 475 -41.23 -8.84 -20.75
CA ASN A 475 -40.77 -10.05 -20.09
C ASN A 475 -39.26 -10.25 -20.27
N LEU A 476 -38.56 -10.51 -19.17
CA LEU A 476 -37.19 -11.02 -19.22
C LEU A 476 -37.21 -12.54 -19.42
N THR A 477 -36.53 -13.02 -20.46
CA THR A 477 -36.50 -14.44 -20.81
C THR A 477 -35.07 -14.91 -21.06
N MET A 478 -34.89 -16.23 -21.14
CA MET A 478 -33.59 -16.85 -21.38
C MET A 478 -33.77 -17.97 -22.40
N SER A 479 -32.82 -18.09 -23.32
CA SER A 479 -32.79 -19.18 -24.30
C SER A 479 -31.71 -20.19 -23.93
N PHE A 480 -31.92 -21.46 -24.26
CA PHE A 480 -31.05 -22.56 -23.84
C PHE A 480 -30.71 -23.50 -25.00
N GLY A 481 -29.45 -23.93 -25.03
CA GLY A 481 -28.92 -24.99 -25.88
C GLY A 481 -28.51 -26.20 -25.04
N VAL A 482 -29.01 -27.38 -25.35
CA VAL A 482 -28.79 -28.63 -24.60
C VAL A 482 -28.03 -29.63 -25.45
N THR A 483 -27.01 -30.29 -24.91
CA THR A 483 -26.44 -31.52 -25.51
C THR A 483 -26.39 -32.60 -24.42
N VAL A 484 -26.53 -33.86 -24.81
CA VAL A 484 -26.45 -35.01 -23.91
C VAL A 484 -25.35 -35.92 -24.38
N PHE A 485 -24.63 -36.57 -23.47
CA PHE A 485 -23.57 -37.50 -23.82
C PHE A 485 -23.64 -38.76 -22.95
N PRO A 486 -23.57 -39.97 -23.56
CA PRO A 486 -23.67 -41.23 -22.81
C PRO A 486 -22.49 -41.45 -21.86
N ARG A 487 -22.75 -41.92 -20.64
CA ARG A 487 -21.70 -42.23 -19.66
C ARG A 487 -20.78 -43.38 -20.11
N ARG A 488 -21.33 -44.32 -20.89
CA ARG A 488 -20.62 -45.52 -21.35
C ARG A 488 -19.41 -45.21 -22.23
N GLN A 489 -19.48 -44.17 -23.05
CA GLN A 489 -18.36 -43.75 -23.90
C GLN A 489 -17.17 -43.22 -23.10
N MET A 490 -17.34 -42.93 -21.80
CA MET A 490 -16.24 -42.55 -20.88
C MET A 490 -15.61 -43.74 -20.16
N ALA A 491 -16.15 -44.95 -20.30
CA ALA A 491 -15.58 -46.16 -19.72
C ALA A 491 -14.51 -46.77 -20.65
N ASP A 492 -14.61 -46.52 -21.96
CA ASP A 492 -13.74 -47.09 -23.00
C ASP A 492 -12.54 -46.17 -23.38
N SER A 493 -12.53 -44.91 -22.96
CA SER A 493 -11.41 -43.96 -23.14
C SER A 493 -10.59 -43.75 -21.84
N ASP A 494 -9.36 -43.22 -21.95
CA ASP A 494 -8.42 -42.92 -20.83
C ASP A 494 -8.91 -41.82 -19.83
N GLY A 495 -10.23 -41.60 -19.73
CA GLY A 495 -10.88 -40.58 -18.92
C GLY A 495 -11.38 -39.40 -19.74
N LEU A 496 -12.26 -38.60 -19.13
CA LEU A 496 -12.75 -37.36 -19.75
C LEU A 496 -11.65 -36.29 -19.65
N THR A 497 -11.41 -35.55 -20.73
CA THR A 497 -10.46 -34.42 -20.73
C THR A 497 -11.20 -33.07 -20.76
N LYS A 498 -10.46 -31.99 -20.47
CA LYS A 498 -11.00 -30.62 -20.57
C LYS A 498 -11.37 -30.27 -22.01
N ASP A 499 -10.69 -30.83 -23.01
CA ASP A 499 -10.98 -30.58 -24.41
C ASP A 499 -12.28 -31.26 -24.87
N ASP A 500 -12.62 -32.43 -24.33
CA ASP A 500 -13.91 -33.07 -24.55
C ASP A 500 -15.06 -32.23 -23.99
N LEU A 501 -14.88 -31.68 -22.77
CA LEU A 501 -15.86 -30.76 -22.17
C LEU A 501 -16.05 -29.50 -23.00
N LYS A 502 -14.97 -28.91 -23.53
CA LYS A 502 -15.05 -27.76 -24.44
C LYS A 502 -15.81 -28.10 -25.73
N HIS A 503 -15.61 -29.30 -26.29
CA HIS A 503 -16.36 -29.74 -27.46
C HIS A 503 -17.87 -29.81 -27.16
N LEU A 504 -18.26 -30.32 -25.99
CA LEU A 504 -19.67 -30.35 -25.56
C LEU A 504 -20.24 -28.94 -25.36
N VAL A 505 -19.46 -28.02 -24.80
CA VAL A 505 -19.86 -26.61 -24.68
C VAL A 505 -20.08 -25.98 -26.04
N HIS A 506 -19.23 -26.28 -27.03
CA HIS A 506 -19.41 -25.81 -28.41
C HIS A 506 -20.70 -26.34 -29.04
N GLU A 507 -21.07 -27.60 -28.79
CA GLU A 507 -22.35 -28.17 -29.23
C GLU A 507 -23.55 -27.44 -28.59
N CYS A 508 -23.48 -27.13 -27.30
CA CYS A 508 -24.49 -26.33 -26.62
C CYS A 508 -24.61 -24.91 -27.20
N ASP A 509 -23.50 -24.26 -27.51
CA ASP A 509 -23.48 -22.93 -28.11
C ASP A 509 -24.13 -22.93 -29.51
N LEU A 510 -23.86 -23.95 -30.33
CA LEU A 510 -24.54 -24.13 -31.63
C LEU A 510 -26.06 -24.29 -31.46
N ALA A 511 -26.51 -25.08 -30.47
CA ALA A 511 -27.93 -25.24 -30.15
C ALA A 511 -28.55 -23.92 -29.65
N LEU A 512 -27.84 -23.18 -28.81
CA LEU A 512 -28.27 -21.87 -28.31
C LEU A 512 -28.37 -20.84 -29.43
N ALA A 513 -27.42 -20.81 -30.36
CA ALA A 513 -27.46 -19.95 -31.54
C ALA A 513 -28.72 -20.22 -32.38
N ALA A 514 -29.07 -21.50 -32.56
CA ALA A 514 -30.32 -21.90 -33.20
C ALA A 514 -31.56 -21.47 -32.40
N ALA A 515 -31.55 -21.62 -31.07
CA ALA A 515 -32.64 -21.17 -30.19
C ALA A 515 -32.89 -19.65 -30.31
N LYS A 516 -31.82 -18.88 -30.49
CA LYS A 516 -31.85 -17.43 -30.71
C LYS A 516 -32.13 -17.02 -32.16
N GLY A 517 -32.27 -17.96 -33.09
CA GLY A 517 -32.51 -17.70 -34.50
C GLY A 517 -31.33 -17.02 -35.21
N LYS A 518 -30.10 -17.26 -34.77
CA LYS A 518 -28.87 -16.78 -35.45
C LYS A 518 -28.51 -17.76 -36.57
N GLU A 519 -28.17 -17.22 -37.75
CA GLU A 519 -27.56 -18.01 -38.82
C GLU A 519 -26.07 -18.19 -38.53
N THR A 520 -25.61 -19.44 -38.49
CA THR A 520 -24.19 -19.79 -38.36
C THR A 520 -23.78 -20.68 -39.53
N TRP A 521 -22.50 -20.69 -39.90
CA TRP A 521 -22.02 -21.44 -41.07
C TRP A 521 -22.27 -22.96 -41.01
N ARG A 522 -22.52 -23.50 -39.80
CA ARG A 522 -22.80 -24.93 -39.56
C ARG A 522 -24.28 -25.28 -39.50
N LEU A 523 -25.17 -24.29 -39.47
CA LEU A 523 -26.61 -24.51 -39.50
C LEU A 523 -27.14 -24.29 -40.93
N PRO A 524 -28.02 -25.15 -41.45
CA PRO A 524 -28.60 -24.96 -42.77
C PRO A 524 -29.33 -23.60 -42.84
N PRO A 525 -29.23 -22.86 -43.96
CA PRO A 525 -29.95 -21.60 -44.11
C PRO A 525 -31.46 -21.85 -43.96
N ALA A 526 -32.15 -20.96 -43.24
CA ALA A 526 -33.57 -21.11 -43.00
C ALA A 526 -34.35 -21.05 -44.33
N GLU A 527 -34.95 -22.15 -44.75
CA GLU A 527 -35.80 -22.17 -45.95
C GLU A 527 -37.13 -21.42 -45.66
N GLY A 528 -37.34 -20.28 -46.33
CA GLY A 528 -38.61 -19.54 -46.32
C GLY A 528 -38.48 -18.04 -46.00
N PRO A 529 -39.59 -17.27 -46.07
CA PRO A 529 -39.58 -15.85 -45.73
C PRO A 529 -39.17 -15.64 -44.27
N ALA A 530 -38.41 -14.57 -44.00
CA ALA A 530 -37.85 -14.24 -42.70
C ALA A 530 -38.91 -14.32 -41.58
N LYS A 531 -38.91 -15.42 -40.83
CA LYS A 531 -39.81 -15.62 -39.69
C LYS A 531 -39.36 -14.68 -38.56
N PRO A 532 -40.29 -14.10 -37.78
CA PRO A 532 -39.93 -13.27 -36.64
C PRO A 532 -39.11 -14.08 -35.63
N ILE A 533 -37.96 -13.54 -35.21
CA ILE A 533 -37.05 -14.19 -34.25
C ILE A 533 -37.76 -14.35 -32.91
N LEU A 534 -38.28 -15.56 -32.67
CA LEU A 534 -38.89 -15.98 -31.41
C LEU A 534 -37.80 -16.58 -30.53
N LYS A 535 -37.18 -15.76 -29.66
CA LYS A 535 -36.34 -16.23 -28.54
C LYS A 535 -37.21 -16.83 -27.40
N ASN A 536 -36.63 -17.15 -26.24
CA ASN A 536 -37.24 -17.91 -25.14
C ASN A 536 -37.56 -19.36 -25.51
N LYS A 537 -36.53 -20.14 -25.87
CA LYS A 537 -36.68 -21.54 -26.29
C LYS A 537 -35.57 -22.41 -25.74
N VAL A 538 -35.87 -23.70 -25.61
CA VAL A 538 -34.86 -24.76 -25.44
C VAL A 538 -34.67 -25.43 -26.80
N VAL A 539 -33.42 -25.56 -27.23
CA VAL A 539 -33.06 -26.34 -28.42
C VAL A 539 -32.01 -27.36 -28.01
N ALA A 540 -32.20 -28.60 -28.43
CA ALA A 540 -31.25 -29.66 -28.21
C ALA A 540 -30.42 -29.96 -29.45
N TYR A 541 -29.15 -30.28 -29.21
CA TYR A 541 -28.24 -30.91 -30.11
C TYR A 541 -28.16 -32.40 -29.75
N SER A 542 -28.33 -33.27 -30.73
CA SER A 542 -28.12 -34.71 -30.57
C SER A 542 -27.12 -35.19 -31.61
N ARG A 543 -26.11 -35.92 -31.16
CA ARG A 543 -25.20 -36.65 -32.04
C ARG A 543 -25.75 -38.06 -32.18
N ASP A 544 -25.99 -38.56 -33.38
CA ASP A 544 -26.24 -39.99 -33.55
C ASP A 544 -24.87 -40.71 -33.45
N TRP A 545 -24.48 -41.11 -32.23
CA TRP A 545 -23.20 -41.78 -31.97
C TRP A 545 -23.04 -43.12 -32.74
N GLU A 546 -24.12 -43.68 -33.29
CA GLU A 546 -24.10 -44.92 -34.08
C GLU A 546 -24.08 -44.71 -35.61
N ARG A 547 -24.37 -43.49 -36.13
CA ARG A 547 -24.55 -43.26 -37.59
C ARG A 547 -23.67 -42.18 -38.21
N GLY A 548 -22.78 -41.54 -37.45
CA GLY A 548 -21.91 -40.47 -37.96
C GLY A 548 -22.65 -39.14 -38.09
N ASP A 549 -21.88 -38.04 -38.01
CA ASP A 549 -22.34 -36.66 -37.80
C ASP A 549 -23.55 -36.23 -38.68
N GLN A 550 -24.77 -36.46 -38.20
CA GLN A 550 -25.98 -35.81 -38.72
C GLN A 550 -26.55 -34.86 -37.68
N LEU A 551 -26.55 -33.58 -38.05
CA LEU A 551 -27.11 -32.45 -37.30
C LEU A 551 -28.65 -32.50 -37.34
N SER A 552 -29.27 -33.10 -36.34
CA SER A 552 -30.73 -33.12 -36.22
C SER A 552 -31.20 -31.98 -35.32
N ALA A 553 -31.58 -30.85 -35.91
CA ALA A 553 -32.10 -29.72 -35.15
C ALA A 553 -33.60 -29.90 -34.81
N THR A 554 -33.91 -29.61 -33.54
CA THR A 554 -35.17 -29.07 -32.98
C THR A 554 -36.26 -30.01 -32.44
N PHE A 555 -36.32 -30.12 -31.11
CA PHE A 555 -37.58 -30.09 -30.36
C PHE A 555 -37.82 -28.64 -29.91
N ALA A 556 -38.61 -27.86 -30.65
CA ALA A 556 -39.04 -26.54 -30.17
C ALA A 556 -40.31 -26.73 -29.33
N PHE A 557 -40.18 -26.71 -28.00
CA PHE A 557 -41.36 -26.74 -27.13
C PHE A 557 -42.11 -25.40 -27.26
N GLN A 558 -43.21 -25.38 -28.01
CA GLN A 558 -44.14 -24.25 -28.08
C GLN A 558 -45.38 -24.56 -27.25
N GLU A 559 -45.32 -24.30 -25.95
CA GLU A 559 -46.53 -24.19 -25.16
C GLU A 559 -46.89 -22.71 -25.03
N LYS A 560 -47.94 -22.27 -25.73
CA LYS A 560 -48.53 -20.94 -25.52
C LYS A 560 -49.24 -20.94 -24.16
N LEU A 561 -48.48 -20.76 -23.10
CA LEU A 561 -49.02 -20.44 -21.78
C LEU A 561 -48.98 -18.92 -21.62
N TYR A 562 -50.10 -18.26 -21.91
CA TYR A 562 -50.31 -16.90 -21.41
C TYR A 562 -50.76 -17.02 -19.96
N ARG A 563 -49.81 -17.13 -19.04
CA ARG A 563 -50.05 -16.97 -17.60
C ARG A 563 -49.56 -15.60 -17.16
N GLU A 564 -50.37 -14.95 -16.34
CA GLU A 564 -50.09 -13.63 -15.80
C GLU A 564 -48.78 -13.60 -14.97
N LYS A 565 -47.84 -12.75 -15.43
CA LYS A 565 -46.76 -12.05 -14.71
C LYS A 565 -46.84 -12.01 -13.17
N ARG A 566 -45.87 -12.49 -12.39
CA ARG A 566 -45.83 -12.25 -10.93
C ARG A 566 -45.41 -10.79 -10.59
N HIS A 567 -46.22 -9.79 -10.93
CA HIS A 567 -45.87 -8.37 -10.66
C HIS A 567 -45.83 -8.01 -9.16
N PHE A 568 -46.48 -8.79 -8.32
CA PHE A 568 -46.57 -8.55 -6.88
C PHE A 568 -46.51 -9.88 -6.11
N GLN A 569 -45.92 -9.84 -4.92
CA GLN A 569 -45.84 -10.99 -4.02
C GLN A 569 -47.25 -11.51 -3.71
N ARG A 570 -47.40 -12.83 -3.81
CA ARG A 570 -48.67 -13.54 -3.69
C ARG A 570 -48.76 -14.22 -2.33
N TYR A 571 -49.86 -13.99 -1.63
CA TYR A 571 -50.16 -14.57 -0.33
C TYR A 571 -51.29 -15.58 -0.48
N PHE A 572 -51.06 -16.81 -0.02
CA PHE A 572 -52.12 -17.79 0.13
C PHE A 572 -52.96 -17.39 1.33
N THR A 573 -54.20 -16.97 1.07
CA THR A 573 -55.12 -16.57 2.12
C THR A 573 -56.44 -17.32 2.01
N ALA A 574 -56.95 -17.77 3.16
CA ALA A 574 -58.29 -18.31 3.31
C ALA A 574 -59.28 -17.17 3.57
N THR A 575 -59.45 -16.29 2.58
CA THR A 575 -60.46 -15.23 2.62
C THR A 575 -61.58 -15.46 1.62
N PHE A 576 -62.73 -14.84 1.89
CA PHE A 576 -63.91 -14.93 1.04
C PHE A 576 -63.83 -13.91 -0.09
N LEU A 577 -63.99 -14.39 -1.32
CA LEU A 577 -64.27 -13.55 -2.48
C LEU A 577 -65.61 -13.95 -3.05
N MET A 578 -66.45 -12.94 -3.22
CA MET A 578 -67.74 -13.06 -3.87
C MET A 578 -67.66 -12.43 -5.25
N TYR A 579 -68.20 -13.08 -6.28
CA TYR A 579 -68.31 -12.50 -7.62
C TYR A 579 -69.69 -12.78 -8.21
N LYS A 580 -70.17 -11.88 -9.06
CA LYS A 580 -71.49 -11.98 -9.68
C LYS A 580 -71.37 -12.61 -11.08
N GLU A 581 -72.06 -13.74 -11.28
CA GLU A 581 -72.13 -14.44 -12.57
C GLU A 581 -73.61 -14.66 -12.91
N GLU A 582 -74.09 -14.10 -14.03
CA GLU A 582 -75.47 -14.28 -14.53
C GLU A 582 -76.56 -14.05 -13.45
N ASP A 583 -76.43 -12.96 -12.69
CA ASP A 583 -77.33 -12.58 -11.58
C ASP A 583 -77.29 -13.49 -10.33
N GLN A 584 -76.41 -14.49 -10.28
CA GLN A 584 -76.13 -15.29 -9.08
C GLN A 584 -74.81 -14.90 -8.42
N LEU A 585 -74.79 -14.93 -7.09
CA LEU A 585 -73.64 -14.54 -6.26
C LEU A 585 -72.87 -15.81 -5.88
N LYS A 586 -71.64 -15.96 -6.37
CA LYS A 586 -70.79 -17.12 -6.10
C LYS A 586 -69.68 -16.78 -5.11
N VAL A 587 -69.30 -17.77 -4.29
CA VAL A 587 -68.28 -17.62 -3.23
C VAL A 587 -67.09 -18.53 -3.51
N SER A 588 -65.89 -17.96 -3.58
CA SER A 588 -64.62 -18.70 -3.59
C SER A 588 -63.94 -18.54 -2.23
N LYS A 589 -63.53 -19.66 -1.61
CA LYS A 589 -63.02 -19.70 -0.22
C LYS A 589 -61.51 -19.93 -0.10
N THR A 590 -60.76 -19.90 -1.19
CA THR A 590 -59.29 -20.00 -1.14
C THR A 590 -58.71 -19.22 -2.29
N ILE A 591 -57.84 -18.26 -1.96
CA ILE A 591 -57.42 -17.25 -2.91
C ILE A 591 -55.92 -17.06 -2.82
N ASN A 592 -55.27 -17.09 -3.97
CA ASN A 592 -53.91 -16.58 -4.08
C ASN A 592 -54.00 -15.07 -4.39
N LEU A 593 -53.74 -14.22 -3.40
CA LEU A 593 -54.01 -12.78 -3.45
C LEU A 593 -52.71 -11.98 -3.57
N SER A 594 -52.71 -10.93 -4.38
CA SER A 594 -51.60 -9.98 -4.56
C SER A 594 -52.12 -8.57 -4.77
N LEU A 595 -51.25 -7.56 -4.76
CA LEU A 595 -51.64 -6.17 -5.07
C LEU A 595 -52.20 -6.00 -6.50
N GLY A 596 -51.82 -6.88 -7.44
CA GLY A 596 -52.26 -6.80 -8.84
C GLY A 596 -53.52 -7.60 -9.17
N GLY A 597 -53.93 -8.52 -8.31
CA GLY A 597 -55.02 -9.44 -8.62
C GLY A 597 -55.07 -10.69 -7.75
N THR A 598 -55.95 -11.59 -8.15
CA THR A 598 -56.38 -12.75 -7.37
C THR A 598 -56.60 -13.98 -8.24
N LYS A 599 -56.24 -15.17 -7.73
CA LYS A 599 -56.56 -16.46 -8.35
C LYS A 599 -57.71 -17.14 -7.61
N ILE A 600 -58.76 -17.51 -8.34
CA ILE A 600 -59.94 -18.20 -7.82
C ILE A 600 -60.15 -19.56 -8.49
N ILE A 601 -61.00 -20.38 -7.87
CA ILE A 601 -61.48 -21.65 -8.45
C ILE A 601 -62.92 -21.44 -8.90
N SER A 602 -63.22 -21.75 -10.16
CA SER A 602 -64.57 -21.70 -10.73
C SER A 602 -65.01 -23.08 -11.24
N GLU A 603 -66.31 -23.37 -11.20
CA GLU A 603 -66.87 -24.63 -11.71
C GLU A 603 -66.98 -24.66 -13.25
N LYS A 604 -66.96 -23.47 -13.87
CA LYS A 604 -67.05 -23.26 -15.31
C LYS A 604 -65.95 -22.29 -15.77
N PRO A 605 -65.53 -22.35 -17.05
CA PRO A 605 -64.56 -21.40 -17.58
C PRO A 605 -65.18 -20.01 -17.66
N LEU A 606 -64.52 -19.04 -17.03
CA LEU A 606 -64.94 -17.64 -17.09
C LEU A 606 -64.39 -16.99 -18.38
N PRO A 607 -65.17 -16.18 -19.12
CA PRO A 607 -64.71 -15.59 -20.38
C PRO A 607 -63.53 -14.63 -20.17
N VAL A 608 -62.43 -14.83 -20.89
CA VAL A 608 -61.25 -13.96 -20.86
C VAL A 608 -61.60 -12.56 -21.36
N SER A 609 -61.01 -11.53 -20.75
CA SER A 609 -61.27 -10.09 -20.98
C SER A 609 -62.67 -9.61 -20.55
N ARG A 610 -63.42 -10.43 -19.80
CA ARG A 610 -64.68 -9.98 -19.17
C ARG A 610 -64.37 -9.23 -17.89
N SER A 611 -64.97 -8.06 -17.73
CA SER A 611 -64.96 -7.35 -16.45
C SER A 611 -65.94 -8.00 -15.46
N LEU A 612 -65.47 -8.26 -14.24
CA LEU A 612 -66.25 -8.82 -13.14
C LEU A 612 -66.14 -7.91 -11.92
N GLU A 613 -67.28 -7.58 -11.33
CA GLU A 613 -67.32 -6.96 -10.01
C GLU A 613 -67.19 -8.05 -8.94
N ILE A 614 -66.21 -7.89 -8.06
CA ILE A 614 -65.98 -8.78 -6.94
C ILE A 614 -66.13 -8.03 -5.62
N VAL A 615 -66.56 -8.72 -4.58
CA VAL A 615 -66.45 -8.27 -3.20
C VAL A 615 -65.41 -9.12 -2.49
N LEU A 616 -64.30 -8.48 -2.11
CA LEU A 616 -63.20 -9.10 -1.40
C LEU A 616 -63.28 -8.77 0.09
N VAL A 617 -63.29 -9.81 0.93
CA VAL A 617 -63.21 -9.66 2.38
C VAL A 617 -61.74 -9.66 2.79
N LEU A 618 -61.30 -8.67 3.57
CA LEU A 618 -59.94 -8.51 4.07
C LEU A 618 -60.03 -8.32 5.59
N GLY A 619 -59.85 -9.40 6.35
CA GLY A 619 -60.03 -9.40 7.80
C GLY A 619 -61.45 -8.98 8.22
N LYS A 620 -61.59 -7.84 8.91
CA LYS A 620 -62.88 -7.29 9.36
C LYS A 620 -63.54 -6.32 8.36
N LYS A 621 -62.92 -6.09 7.20
CA LYS A 621 -63.38 -5.12 6.19
C LYS A 621 -63.76 -5.86 4.90
N ALA A 622 -64.70 -5.31 4.13
CA ALA A 622 -65.06 -5.80 2.81
C ALA A 622 -65.03 -4.65 1.80
N ARG A 623 -64.49 -4.90 0.60
CA ARG A 623 -64.39 -3.90 -0.48
C ARG A 623 -64.89 -4.48 -1.80
N SER A 624 -65.63 -3.67 -2.56
CA SER A 624 -66.00 -4.00 -3.94
C SER A 624 -64.90 -3.52 -4.87
N LEU A 625 -64.43 -4.39 -5.76
CA LEU A 625 -63.36 -4.14 -6.73
C LEU A 625 -63.83 -4.53 -8.13
N GLN A 626 -63.46 -3.71 -9.11
CA GLN A 626 -63.60 -4.08 -10.52
C GLN A 626 -62.41 -4.94 -10.94
N THR A 627 -62.67 -6.04 -11.62
CA THR A 627 -61.64 -6.97 -12.06
C THR A 627 -61.83 -7.36 -13.50
N GLU A 628 -60.79 -7.93 -14.10
CA GLU A 628 -60.84 -8.51 -15.43
C GLU A 628 -60.33 -9.94 -15.41
N VAL A 629 -61.05 -10.83 -16.06
CA VAL A 629 -60.63 -12.22 -16.23
C VAL A 629 -59.44 -12.28 -17.19
N VAL A 630 -58.27 -12.68 -16.68
CA VAL A 630 -57.04 -12.76 -17.47
C VAL A 630 -56.88 -14.13 -18.11
N TYR A 631 -57.24 -15.20 -17.39
CA TYR A 631 -57.21 -16.59 -17.89
C TYR A 631 -58.23 -17.44 -17.11
N SER A 632 -58.69 -18.54 -17.72
CA SER A 632 -59.50 -19.56 -17.06
C SER A 632 -59.13 -20.95 -17.62
N GLU A 633 -58.35 -21.73 -16.85
CA GLU A 633 -57.75 -23.00 -17.28
C GLU A 633 -58.29 -24.17 -16.46
N LYS A 634 -58.44 -25.36 -17.04
CA LYS A 634 -58.90 -26.54 -16.30
C LYS A 634 -57.85 -26.96 -15.26
N ALA A 635 -58.27 -27.22 -14.02
CA ALA A 635 -57.39 -27.52 -12.89
C ALA A 635 -56.70 -28.90 -12.96
N GLY A 636 -57.07 -29.76 -13.92
CA GLY A 636 -56.47 -31.06 -14.17
C GLY A 636 -57.34 -31.92 -15.09
N ALA A 637 -56.84 -33.10 -15.51
CA ALA A 637 -57.58 -33.98 -16.42
C ALA A 637 -58.88 -34.52 -15.80
N GLU A 638 -58.86 -34.82 -14.49
CA GLU A 638 -59.93 -35.52 -13.74
C GLU A 638 -60.82 -34.61 -12.87
N ILE A 639 -60.48 -33.33 -12.68
CA ILE A 639 -61.19 -32.42 -11.78
C ILE A 639 -62.12 -31.48 -12.59
N PRO A 640 -63.43 -31.36 -12.25
CA PRO A 640 -64.38 -30.50 -12.95
C PRO A 640 -64.30 -29.03 -12.48
N THR A 641 -63.09 -28.50 -12.28
CA THR A 641 -62.89 -27.11 -11.84
C THR A 641 -61.86 -26.40 -12.70
N PHE A 642 -61.93 -25.07 -12.70
CA PHE A 642 -61.09 -24.17 -13.47
C PHE A 642 -60.35 -23.23 -12.53
N TYR A 643 -59.07 -23.02 -12.78
CA TYR A 643 -58.28 -21.96 -12.20
C TYR A 643 -58.47 -20.69 -13.03
N THR A 644 -59.08 -19.68 -12.41
CA THR A 644 -59.32 -18.39 -13.06
C THR A 644 -58.48 -17.30 -12.40
N GLY A 645 -57.70 -16.57 -13.20
CA GLY A 645 -56.97 -15.38 -12.75
C GLY A 645 -57.77 -14.11 -13.01
N LEU A 646 -57.89 -13.27 -11.99
CA LEU A 646 -58.56 -11.97 -12.03
C LEU A 646 -57.56 -10.86 -11.73
N ARG A 647 -57.45 -9.88 -12.63
CA ARG A 647 -56.64 -8.67 -12.45
C ARG A 647 -57.49 -7.54 -11.90
N PHE A 648 -57.01 -6.81 -10.90
CA PHE A 648 -57.71 -5.64 -10.37
C PHE A 648 -57.62 -4.45 -11.35
N LYS A 649 -58.74 -3.74 -11.53
CA LYS A 649 -58.84 -2.52 -12.35
C LYS A 649 -59.06 -1.32 -11.44
N ASP A 650 -58.33 -0.24 -11.70
CA ASP A 650 -58.51 1.09 -11.10
C ASP A 650 -58.54 1.08 -9.56
N LEU A 651 -57.54 0.45 -8.93
CA LEU A 651 -57.39 0.47 -7.46
C LEU A 651 -57.19 1.90 -6.95
N SER A 652 -57.98 2.32 -5.98
CA SER A 652 -57.78 3.59 -5.29
C SER A 652 -56.62 3.50 -4.27
N SER A 653 -56.06 4.65 -3.86
CA SER A 653 -55.04 4.68 -2.81
C SER A 653 -55.52 4.08 -1.48
N GLU A 654 -56.83 4.15 -1.19
CA GLU A 654 -57.43 3.49 -0.03
C GLU A 654 -57.44 1.97 -0.17
N ASP A 655 -57.72 1.45 -1.37
CA ASP A 655 -57.76 0.00 -1.63
C ASP A 655 -56.36 -0.62 -1.55
N LEU A 656 -55.35 0.09 -2.06
CA LEU A 656 -53.94 -0.31 -1.94
C LEU A 656 -53.50 -0.37 -0.48
N SER A 657 -53.76 0.68 0.30
CA SER A 657 -53.43 0.70 1.74
C SER A 657 -54.11 -0.43 2.51
N LEU A 658 -55.37 -0.75 2.18
CA LEU A 658 -56.09 -1.86 2.82
C LEU A 658 -55.51 -3.24 2.49
N LEU A 659 -55.05 -3.45 1.25
CA LEU A 659 -54.39 -4.69 0.84
C LEU A 659 -53.01 -4.83 1.51
N GLU A 660 -52.24 -3.74 1.57
CA GLU A 660 -50.93 -3.72 2.23
C GLU A 660 -51.03 -3.99 3.73
N ASP A 661 -51.96 -3.34 4.44
CA ASP A 661 -52.23 -3.59 5.87
C ASP A 661 -52.58 -5.06 6.11
N TYR A 662 -53.44 -5.63 5.25
CA TYR A 662 -53.85 -7.03 5.36
C TYR A 662 -52.69 -8.01 5.12
N PHE A 663 -51.80 -7.74 4.16
CA PHE A 663 -50.62 -8.56 3.94
C PHE A 663 -49.62 -8.49 5.10
N GLN A 664 -49.49 -7.33 5.76
CA GLN A 664 -48.69 -7.20 6.97
C GLN A 664 -49.27 -8.00 8.15
N GLU A 665 -50.60 -8.05 8.30
CA GLU A 665 -51.26 -8.89 9.31
C GLU A 665 -51.01 -10.38 9.07
N ILE A 666 -51.17 -10.86 7.83
CA ILE A 666 -50.89 -12.27 7.47
C ILE A 666 -49.44 -12.64 7.76
N GLN A 667 -48.48 -11.76 7.42
CA GLN A 667 -47.06 -12.02 7.70
C GLN A 667 -46.78 -12.13 9.21
N LYS A 668 -47.43 -11.32 10.05
CA LYS A 668 -47.27 -11.41 11.52
C LYS A 668 -47.83 -12.70 12.13
N GLU A 669 -48.92 -13.23 11.59
CA GLU A 669 -49.51 -14.50 12.06
C GLU A 669 -48.72 -15.74 11.61
N THR A 670 -47.87 -15.63 10.60
CA THR A 670 -47.07 -16.76 10.09
C THR A 670 -45.73 -16.94 10.84
N PHE A 671 -45.34 -15.97 11.68
CA PHE A 671 -44.09 -15.94 12.46
C PHE A 671 -44.28 -16.09 13.99
N ASN A 672 -45.52 -16.32 14.45
CA ASN A 672 -45.86 -16.79 15.79
C ASN A 672 -46.40 -18.22 15.70
#